data_AF-A0A317PYW2-F1
#
_entry.id   AF-A0A317PYW2-F1
#
_cell.length_a   1.000
_cell.length_b   1.000
_cell.length_c   1.000
_cell.angle_alpha   90.00
_cell.angle_beta   90.00
_cell.angle_gamma   90.00
#
_symmetry.space_group_name_H-M   'P 1'
#
loop_
_entity.id
_entity.type
_entity.pdbx_description
1 polymer ?
#
loop_
_entity_poly.entity_id
_entity_poly.type
_entity_poly.pdbx_seq_one_letter_code
_entity_poly.pdbx_strand_id
1 'polypeptide(L)'
;MNKVHLILLLCLGLLAGCEDKMPNTPPVVEEPPIEEPPITEQPPNILFVIMDDVGIDQMEVMGYGGFNPPPTPTIEAISKAGVRFRNTWSMPECSPGRAALLAGKYPLRTNMYQALGPNDLANSQLSPYATTVPKLLQQAGYESGLFGKFHLAGPELNPFEYATPQVLGWDYFYGWLGGLPASIDTTAGGVAAVGTYQCGYVPTLADDPVHGADSGACYTPSQCTELATNSQGESAGLQCLSQGGVLVPQQACTDTVPEFVVFDRENAHYVSELVINDASGVERVPLTDMRGRGYRSVIEAEAATTWINQRDGNQPWMATLSFSSAHTPLQPPPAALLPSQSHFQLAPQCQITDGNFINSRRISDAMIEGLDTALANLLIATGIATEGESGLQYNPDSNTVVVIVGDNGSFGPTVKLPFDGARAKGTAYQTGVWVPLIVGGAGIEQPDRAVEHLVNTTDVYGLFGEIAGLDAATIAAGGPDSAGLLAYLEDPTQTSLRDYNFTQGGLNIQQDGGRNGPCAFAAQCSHTPVSKGVCEDNGGVWWGVGADNPVVTETYQSGELEQCWQVNRDIYAADPDNYSTNKIPPGWTNYQAIRNEDYKLVQNHALDFDPSSGNPVDIFSIELYQVNQRNMPTLDTQDSDLLMGQGEAALEQLSTELQQQYADLNAALAAIMASQPACIGDGNDDGVVDQLDIDNYQAIVAAGWQGSSWYDVNFDAQTNELDLQLIEAAVGTVCDAQ
;
A
#
# COMPACT_ATOMS: atom_id res chain seq x y z
N MET A 1 -37.00 -60.53 29.51
CA MET A 1 -37.18 -61.99 29.36
C MET A 1 -36.87 -62.38 27.92
N ASN A 2 -36.14 -63.48 27.76
CA ASN A 2 -35.86 -64.34 26.59
C ASN A 2 -36.74 -64.14 25.32
N LYS A 3 -36.26 -64.32 24.07
CA LYS A 3 -35.31 -65.32 23.50
C LYS A 3 -34.43 -64.69 22.36
N VAL A 4 -33.21 -65.12 21.96
CA VAL A 4 -32.51 -66.44 21.83
C VAL A 4 -32.90 -67.22 20.55
N HIS A 5 -32.04 -67.71 19.64
CA HIS A 5 -30.58 -67.55 19.34
C HIS A 5 -30.42 -67.12 17.84
N LEU A 6 -29.54 -67.52 16.88
CA LEU A 6 -28.44 -68.51 16.67
C LEU A 6 -27.68 -68.05 15.37
N ILE A 7 -26.36 -67.82 15.26
CA ILE A 7 -25.11 -68.61 15.42
C ILE A 7 -24.79 -69.62 14.27
N LEU A 8 -23.73 -69.33 13.49
CA LEU A 8 -22.69 -70.24 12.97
C LEU A 8 -21.54 -69.36 12.41
N LEU A 9 -20.31 -69.32 12.97
CA LEU A 9 -19.20 -70.28 12.86
C LEU A 9 -18.93 -70.74 11.41
N LEU A 10 -17.73 -70.50 10.85
CA LEU A 10 -16.48 -71.15 11.28
C LEU A 10 -15.20 -70.33 10.98
N CYS A 11 -14.15 -70.53 11.77
CA CYS A 11 -12.81 -69.99 11.51
C CYS A 11 -11.86 -71.08 10.99
N LEU A 12 -10.97 -70.72 10.06
CA LEU A 12 -9.61 -71.28 9.95
C LEU A 12 -8.64 -70.08 9.80
N GLY A 13 -7.46 -70.17 10.39
CA GLY A 13 -6.39 -69.15 10.34
C GLY A 13 -5.01 -69.80 10.24
N LEU A 14 -3.94 -69.01 10.50
CA LEU A 14 -2.50 -69.19 10.16
C LEU A 14 -2.13 -68.30 8.96
N LEU A 15 -1.09 -67.44 8.97
CA LEU A 15 0.04 -67.24 9.92
C LEU A 15 0.45 -65.73 10.01
N ALA A 16 1.48 -65.44 10.81
CA ALA A 16 2.07 -64.11 11.08
C ALA A 16 2.47 -63.30 9.83
N GLY A 17 2.68 -61.97 9.90
CA GLY A 17 2.62 -61.05 11.04
C GLY A 17 3.91 -60.25 11.26
N CYS A 18 3.81 -58.91 11.22
CA CYS A 18 4.79 -57.92 11.68
C CYS A 18 4.03 -56.66 12.14
N GLU A 19 4.64 -55.88 13.04
CA GLU A 19 4.19 -54.54 13.40
C GLU A 19 4.95 -53.51 12.55
N ASP A 20 4.25 -52.72 11.74
CA ASP A 20 4.85 -51.55 11.08
C ASP A 20 4.57 -50.28 11.89
N LYS A 21 5.59 -49.43 11.97
CA LYS A 21 5.58 -48.19 12.76
C LYS A 21 5.02 -47.06 11.91
N MET A 22 4.23 -46.18 12.52
CA MET A 22 4.04 -44.84 11.97
C MET A 22 5.36 -44.06 12.08
N PRO A 23 5.70 -43.20 11.11
CA PRO A 23 6.89 -42.36 11.17
C PRO A 23 6.81 -41.42 12.37
N ASN A 24 7.97 -41.11 12.98
CA ASN A 24 8.02 -40.26 14.16
C ASN A 24 7.72 -38.80 13.77
N THR A 25 6.87 -38.14 14.55
CA THR A 25 6.90 -36.68 14.68
C THR A 25 8.30 -36.27 15.17
N PRO A 26 8.91 -35.18 14.66
CA PRO A 26 10.11 -34.62 15.30
C PRO A 26 9.79 -34.21 16.75
N PRO A 27 10.76 -34.27 17.66
CA PRO A 27 10.53 -33.85 19.04
C PRO A 27 10.33 -32.33 19.09
N VAL A 28 9.16 -31.89 19.54
CA VAL A 28 8.96 -30.51 19.99
C VAL A 28 9.96 -30.27 21.12
N VAL A 29 10.81 -29.26 20.97
CA VAL A 29 11.61 -28.75 22.08
C VAL A 29 10.65 -27.95 22.95
N GLU A 30 10.26 -28.51 24.10
CA GLU A 30 9.57 -27.73 25.14
C GLU A 30 10.55 -26.68 25.67
N GLU A 31 10.43 -25.44 25.18
CA GLU A 31 11.12 -24.30 25.77
C GLU A 31 10.66 -24.12 27.23
N PRO A 32 11.55 -23.66 28.14
CA PRO A 32 11.17 -23.46 29.52
C PRO A 32 10.09 -22.37 29.60
N PRO A 33 9.01 -22.57 30.38
CA PRO A 33 7.98 -21.55 30.54
C PRO A 33 8.61 -20.29 31.12
N ILE A 34 8.53 -19.20 30.36
CA ILE A 34 8.90 -17.87 30.82
C ILE A 34 7.94 -17.52 31.98
N GLU A 35 8.48 -17.11 33.14
CA GLU A 35 7.63 -16.58 34.20
C GLU A 35 7.09 -15.21 33.76
N GLU A 36 5.86 -15.22 33.24
CA GLU A 36 5.13 -14.01 32.86
C GLU A 36 5.15 -12.99 34.01
N PRO A 37 5.59 -11.73 33.77
CA PRO A 37 5.39 -10.68 34.75
C PRO A 37 3.87 -10.46 34.91
N PRO A 38 3.37 -10.16 36.12
CA PRO A 38 1.94 -9.97 36.33
C PRO A 38 1.47 -8.67 35.66
N ILE A 39 1.01 -8.76 34.41
CA ILE A 39 0.38 -7.66 33.69
C ILE A 39 -0.98 -7.40 34.36
N THR A 40 -1.05 -6.37 35.22
CA THR A 40 -2.19 -6.18 36.14
C THR A 40 -3.44 -5.56 35.50
N GLU A 41 -3.34 -5.02 34.29
CA GLU A 41 -4.44 -4.60 33.43
C GLU A 41 -4.12 -5.06 32.00
N GLN A 42 -5.11 -5.45 31.19
CA GLN A 42 -4.85 -5.91 29.82
C GLN A 42 -4.41 -4.73 28.92
N PRO A 43 -3.54 -4.97 27.92
CA PRO A 43 -3.11 -3.91 27.01
C PRO A 43 -4.30 -3.44 26.14
N PRO A 44 -4.25 -2.20 25.62
CA PRO A 44 -5.37 -1.63 24.87
C PRO A 44 -5.47 -2.24 23.47
N ASN A 45 -6.68 -2.22 22.92
CA ASN A 45 -6.91 -2.56 21.52
C ASN A 45 -6.26 -1.52 20.60
N ILE A 46 -6.01 -1.90 19.36
CA ILE A 46 -5.34 -1.05 18.36
C ILE A 46 -6.23 -0.97 17.12
N LEU A 47 -6.72 0.23 16.79
CA LEU A 47 -7.28 0.54 15.48
C LEU A 47 -6.21 1.26 14.67
N PHE A 48 -5.61 0.56 13.72
CA PHE A 48 -4.58 1.11 12.84
C PHE A 48 -5.18 1.46 11.48
N VAL A 49 -5.20 2.76 11.16
CA VAL A 49 -5.76 3.29 9.91
C VAL A 49 -4.62 3.67 8.97
N ILE A 50 -4.57 3.03 7.81
CA ILE A 50 -3.67 3.41 6.71
C ILE A 50 -4.49 4.13 5.65
N MET A 51 -4.02 5.31 5.24
CA MET A 51 -4.57 6.08 4.13
C MET A 51 -3.67 5.94 2.90
N ASP A 52 -4.27 5.68 1.74
CA ASP A 52 -3.57 5.44 0.48
C ASP A 52 -3.41 6.75 -0.30
N ASP A 53 -2.18 7.12 -0.66
CA ASP A 53 -1.84 8.37 -1.39
C ASP A 53 -2.27 9.69 -0.70
N VAL A 54 -2.38 9.68 0.63
CA VAL A 54 -2.66 10.88 1.44
C VAL A 54 -1.37 11.39 2.08
N GLY A 55 -0.62 12.18 1.32
CA GLY A 55 0.56 12.90 1.80
C GLY A 55 0.21 14.07 2.73
N ILE A 56 1.24 14.63 3.39
CA ILE A 56 1.08 15.72 4.36
C ILE A 56 0.39 16.97 3.76
N ASP A 57 0.55 17.19 2.46
CA ASP A 57 0.01 18.35 1.73
C ASP A 57 -1.53 18.38 1.67
N GLN A 58 -2.18 17.24 1.93
CA GLN A 58 -3.64 17.11 2.01
C GLN A 58 -4.20 17.54 3.38
N MET A 59 -3.40 17.55 4.45
CA MET A 59 -3.92 17.51 5.83
C MET A 59 -3.88 18.87 6.56
N GLU A 60 -5.00 19.60 6.59
CA GLU A 60 -5.14 20.86 7.35
C GLU A 60 -4.89 20.68 8.86
N VAL A 61 -5.37 19.55 9.41
CA VAL A 61 -5.15 19.15 10.82
C VAL A 61 -3.66 19.10 11.22
N MET A 62 -2.76 18.85 10.26
CA MET A 62 -1.31 18.84 10.46
C MET A 62 -0.67 20.23 10.25
N GLY A 63 -1.46 21.26 9.98
CA GLY A 63 -1.02 22.62 9.65
C GLY A 63 -0.62 22.81 8.18
N TYR A 64 -1.13 21.96 7.28
CA TYR A 64 -0.86 21.98 5.84
C TYR A 64 -2.19 22.03 5.05
N GLY A 65 -2.46 21.18 4.05
CA GLY A 65 -3.75 21.16 3.34
C GLY A 65 -3.91 22.13 2.15
N GLY A 66 -2.90 22.94 1.85
CA GLY A 66 -2.91 23.88 0.72
C GLY A 66 -3.98 24.99 0.85
N PHE A 67 -4.56 25.41 -0.29
CA PHE A 67 -5.59 26.47 -0.31
C PHE A 67 -7.03 26.00 -0.05
N ASN A 68 -7.33 24.74 -0.38
CA ASN A 68 -8.63 24.10 -0.17
C ASN A 68 -8.34 22.64 0.21
N PRO A 69 -8.31 22.31 1.52
CA PRO A 69 -8.13 20.94 1.99
C PRO A 69 -9.43 20.12 1.88
N PRO A 70 -9.34 18.77 1.85
CA PRO A 70 -10.48 17.90 2.13
C PRO A 70 -10.97 18.10 3.57
N PRO A 71 -12.30 18.17 3.79
CA PRO A 71 -12.85 18.22 5.14
C PRO A 71 -12.66 16.86 5.83
N THR A 72 -11.91 16.85 6.93
CA THR A 72 -11.55 15.65 7.70
C THR A 72 -11.91 15.79 9.19
N PRO A 73 -13.19 16.05 9.53
CA PRO A 73 -13.62 16.35 10.90
C PRO A 73 -13.39 15.21 11.90
N THR A 74 -13.39 13.96 11.46
CA THR A 74 -13.15 12.79 12.32
C THR A 74 -11.68 12.68 12.69
N ILE A 75 -10.79 12.80 11.71
CA ILE A 75 -9.35 12.84 11.94
C ILE A 75 -8.97 14.09 12.77
N GLU A 76 -9.64 15.23 12.54
CA GLU A 76 -9.47 16.43 13.35
C GLU A 76 -9.88 16.20 14.83
N ALA A 77 -11.02 15.54 15.08
CA ALA A 77 -11.49 15.20 16.42
C ALA A 77 -10.52 14.25 17.16
N ILE A 78 -10.00 13.23 16.48
CA ILE A 78 -9.00 12.29 17.03
C ILE A 78 -7.70 13.03 17.35
N SER A 79 -7.25 13.95 16.48
CA SER A 79 -6.03 14.74 16.72
C SER A 79 -6.12 15.64 17.96
N LYS A 80 -7.31 16.18 18.26
CA LYS A 80 -7.59 17.01 19.45
C LYS A 80 -7.62 16.18 20.75
N ALA A 81 -7.87 14.88 20.63
CA ALA A 81 -7.76 13.91 21.72
C ALA A 81 -6.37 13.23 21.77
N GLY A 82 -5.39 13.70 20.98
CA GLY A 82 -4.14 12.99 20.78
C GLY A 82 -2.93 13.86 20.42
N VAL A 83 -1.98 13.25 19.71
CA VAL A 83 -0.70 13.85 19.28
C VAL A 83 -0.56 13.79 17.76
N ARG A 84 -0.16 14.91 17.16
CA ARG A 84 0.15 15.04 15.73
C ARG A 84 1.66 14.99 15.50
N PHE A 85 2.16 13.98 14.79
CA PHE A 85 3.57 13.86 14.43
C PHE A 85 3.80 14.53 13.08
N ARG A 86 4.17 15.82 13.10
CA ARG A 86 4.20 16.71 11.93
C ARG A 86 5.42 16.50 11.03
N ASN A 87 6.40 15.72 11.48
CA ASN A 87 7.68 15.50 10.82
C ASN A 87 7.93 14.00 10.61
N THR A 88 6.91 13.32 10.05
CA THR A 88 6.88 11.86 9.81
C THR A 88 7.20 11.52 8.36
N TRP A 89 8.08 10.54 8.16
CA TRP A 89 8.69 10.22 6.86
C TRP A 89 8.46 8.74 6.53
N SER A 90 8.03 8.46 5.30
CA SER A 90 7.80 7.10 4.82
C SER A 90 8.75 6.74 3.67
N MET A 91 8.47 5.61 3.05
CA MET A 91 8.99 5.21 1.75
C MET A 91 8.13 5.83 0.61
N PRO A 92 8.59 5.82 -0.64
CA PRO A 92 8.04 6.68 -1.70
C PRO A 92 6.84 6.08 -2.43
N GLU A 93 6.51 4.80 -2.17
CA GLU A 93 5.47 4.03 -2.86
C GLU A 93 4.80 3.02 -1.90
N CYS A 94 3.62 2.52 -2.28
CA CYS A 94 2.71 1.81 -1.37
C CYS A 94 3.34 0.56 -0.73
N SER A 95 3.91 -0.37 -1.51
CA SER A 95 4.50 -1.61 -0.99
C SER A 95 5.67 -1.36 -0.02
N PRO A 96 6.71 -0.56 -0.34
CA PRO A 96 7.77 -0.26 0.62
C PRO A 96 7.27 0.55 1.82
N GLY A 97 6.28 1.44 1.65
CA GLY A 97 5.68 2.19 2.75
C GLY A 97 4.94 1.28 3.75
N ARG A 98 4.18 0.31 3.22
CA ARG A 98 3.46 -0.70 4.00
C ARG A 98 4.41 -1.69 4.66
N ALA A 99 5.50 -2.07 4.00
CA ALA A 99 6.55 -2.90 4.60
C ALA A 99 7.24 -2.21 5.79
N ALA A 100 7.57 -0.92 5.65
CA ALA A 100 8.10 -0.12 6.77
C ALA A 100 7.12 -0.06 7.95
N LEU A 101 5.83 0.22 7.69
CA LEU A 101 4.77 0.26 8.72
C LEU A 101 4.52 -1.09 9.40
N LEU A 102 4.58 -2.21 8.65
CA LEU A 102 4.06 -3.51 9.09
C LEU A 102 5.15 -4.55 9.43
N ALA A 103 6.42 -4.25 9.16
CA ALA A 103 7.57 -5.07 9.57
C ALA A 103 8.73 -4.25 10.19
N GLY A 104 8.65 -2.92 10.22
CA GLY A 104 9.66 -2.07 10.85
C GLY A 104 11.01 -2.03 10.13
N LYS A 105 11.08 -2.52 8.89
CA LYS A 105 12.31 -2.68 8.09
C LYS A 105 12.31 -1.75 6.87
N TYR A 106 13.45 -1.16 6.53
CA TYR A 106 13.63 -0.37 5.31
C TYR A 106 13.73 -1.23 4.03
N PRO A 107 13.48 -0.66 2.82
CA PRO A 107 13.56 -1.35 1.52
C PRO A 107 14.79 -2.23 1.28
N LEU A 108 16.00 -1.76 1.62
CA LEU A 108 17.23 -2.57 1.47
C LEU A 108 17.23 -3.90 2.25
N ARG A 109 16.41 -4.03 3.31
CA ARG A 109 16.29 -5.27 4.10
C ARG A 109 15.16 -6.18 3.63
N THR A 110 14.18 -5.66 2.89
CA THR A 110 13.02 -6.43 2.40
C THR A 110 13.07 -6.70 0.90
N ASN A 111 13.98 -6.04 0.17
CA ASN A 111 14.06 -5.97 -1.29
C ASN A 111 12.75 -5.48 -1.97
N MET A 112 11.88 -4.82 -1.22
CA MET A 112 10.67 -4.17 -1.72
C MET A 112 11.02 -2.71 -2.01
N TYR A 113 11.22 -2.33 -3.28
CA TYR A 113 11.71 -1.01 -3.68
C TYR A 113 10.67 -0.15 -4.43
N GLN A 114 9.68 -0.77 -5.06
CA GLN A 114 8.53 -0.15 -5.73
C GLN A 114 7.23 -0.88 -5.37
N ALA A 115 6.10 -0.29 -5.76
CA ALA A 115 4.78 -0.91 -5.78
C ALA A 115 4.80 -2.29 -6.47
N LEU A 116 4.39 -3.32 -5.73
CA LEU A 116 4.35 -4.69 -6.21
C LEU A 116 3.42 -4.89 -7.41
N GLY A 117 3.91 -5.62 -8.42
CA GLY A 117 3.18 -6.09 -9.59
C GLY A 117 3.28 -7.61 -9.82
N PRO A 118 2.51 -8.16 -10.78
CA PRO A 118 2.40 -9.61 -11.02
C PRO A 118 3.67 -10.28 -11.58
N ASN A 119 4.70 -9.49 -11.91
CA ASN A 119 5.99 -9.95 -12.42
C ASN A 119 7.10 -9.92 -11.34
N ASP A 120 6.82 -9.38 -10.16
CA ASP A 120 7.80 -9.24 -9.08
C ASP A 120 7.98 -10.56 -8.33
N LEU A 121 9.22 -11.03 -8.26
CA LEU A 121 9.59 -12.29 -7.61
C LEU A 121 9.25 -12.26 -6.12
N ALA A 122 9.12 -13.44 -5.51
CA ALA A 122 8.89 -13.58 -4.07
C ALA A 122 9.96 -12.85 -3.24
N ASN A 123 11.21 -12.79 -3.74
CA ASN A 123 12.31 -12.07 -3.11
C ASN A 123 12.06 -10.55 -2.94
N SER A 124 11.16 -9.96 -3.73
CA SER A 124 10.69 -8.57 -3.58
C SER A 124 9.31 -8.46 -2.90
N GLN A 125 8.86 -9.52 -2.23
CA GLN A 125 7.63 -9.58 -1.45
C GLN A 125 7.96 -9.88 0.02
N LEU A 126 7.11 -9.45 0.96
CA LEU A 126 7.43 -9.55 2.38
C LEU A 126 7.55 -11.01 2.84
N SER A 127 8.71 -11.36 3.39
CA SER A 127 9.09 -12.71 3.76
C SER A 127 8.15 -13.37 4.79
N PRO A 128 7.82 -14.67 4.66
CA PRO A 128 7.05 -15.42 5.66
C PRO A 128 7.79 -15.54 6.99
N TYR A 129 9.11 -15.35 6.98
CA TYR A 129 9.98 -15.37 8.16
C TYR A 129 10.03 -14.01 8.88
N ALA A 130 9.64 -12.91 8.21
CA ALA A 130 9.63 -11.58 8.80
C ALA A 130 8.65 -11.48 9.99
N THR A 131 9.13 -10.88 11.09
CA THR A 131 8.37 -10.56 12.30
C THR A 131 7.46 -9.36 12.07
N THR A 132 6.32 -9.57 11.43
CA THR A 132 5.31 -8.52 11.18
C THR A 132 4.62 -8.05 12.46
N VAL A 133 3.93 -6.89 12.42
CA VAL A 133 3.14 -6.36 13.55
C VAL A 133 2.20 -7.40 14.19
N PRO A 134 1.35 -8.15 13.45
CA PRO A 134 0.48 -9.14 14.09
C PRO A 134 1.26 -10.30 14.73
N LYS A 135 2.40 -10.73 14.15
CA LYS A 135 3.28 -11.75 14.78
C LYS A 135 3.95 -11.23 16.05
N LEU A 136 4.31 -9.95 16.09
CA LEU A 136 4.82 -9.27 17.30
C LEU A 136 3.71 -9.22 18.36
N LEU A 137 2.54 -8.66 18.03
CA LEU A 137 1.41 -8.51 18.95
C LEU A 137 0.82 -9.86 19.44
N GLN A 138 0.94 -10.93 18.66
CA GLN A 138 0.55 -12.29 19.09
C GLN A 138 1.30 -12.73 20.37
N GLN A 139 2.53 -12.24 20.61
CA GLN A 139 3.28 -12.50 21.85
C GLN A 139 2.63 -11.87 23.10
N ALA A 140 1.79 -10.85 22.93
CA ALA A 140 0.95 -10.25 23.97
C ALA A 140 -0.52 -10.73 23.91
N GLY A 141 -0.80 -11.80 23.15
CA GLY A 141 -2.11 -12.43 23.05
C GLY A 141 -3.14 -11.71 22.18
N TYR A 142 -2.72 -10.76 21.34
CA TYR A 142 -3.63 -10.06 20.43
C TYR A 142 -4.20 -10.99 19.36
N GLU A 143 -5.47 -10.79 19.01
CA GLU A 143 -6.06 -11.27 17.75
C GLU A 143 -5.99 -10.16 16.69
N SER A 144 -5.60 -10.47 15.45
CA SER A 144 -5.26 -9.48 14.42
C SER A 144 -6.10 -9.61 13.15
N GLY A 145 -6.87 -8.57 12.81
CA GLY A 145 -7.65 -8.46 11.59
C GLY A 145 -7.12 -7.37 10.64
N LEU A 146 -7.15 -7.61 9.33
CA LEU A 146 -6.85 -6.59 8.29
C LEU A 146 -8.02 -6.47 7.31
N PHE A 147 -8.44 -5.22 7.08
CA PHE A 147 -9.58 -4.86 6.25
C PHE A 147 -9.11 -3.91 5.14
N GLY A 148 -9.18 -4.34 3.88
CA GLY A 148 -8.82 -3.54 2.72
C GLY A 148 -7.47 -3.89 2.05
N LYS A 149 -6.68 -2.89 1.68
CA LYS A 149 -5.48 -3.02 0.83
C LYS A 149 -4.34 -3.74 1.55
N PHE A 150 -3.86 -4.84 0.98
CA PHE A 150 -2.71 -5.56 1.50
C PHE A 150 -1.39 -5.03 0.92
N HIS A 151 -1.10 -5.36 -0.34
CA HIS A 151 0.05 -4.93 -1.14
C HIS A 151 1.46 -5.23 -0.57
N LEU A 152 1.55 -6.20 0.33
CA LEU A 152 2.81 -6.76 0.85
C LEU A 152 3.32 -7.97 0.04
N ALA A 153 2.43 -8.64 -0.69
CA ALA A 153 2.70 -9.78 -1.55
C ALA A 153 1.58 -9.92 -2.61
N GLY A 154 1.86 -10.62 -3.70
CA GLY A 154 0.92 -10.92 -4.79
C GLY A 154 0.79 -12.43 -5.01
N PRO A 155 -0.38 -12.94 -5.44
CA PRO A 155 -0.61 -14.38 -5.57
C PRO A 155 0.10 -15.04 -6.76
N GLU A 156 0.66 -14.26 -7.71
CA GLU A 156 1.18 -14.77 -8.98
C GLU A 156 2.53 -15.50 -8.87
N LEU A 157 3.41 -15.00 -7.99
CA LEU A 157 4.81 -15.44 -7.84
C LEU A 157 5.17 -15.62 -6.37
N ASN A 158 4.29 -16.25 -5.59
CA ASN A 158 4.46 -16.45 -4.15
C ASN A 158 4.00 -17.85 -3.72
N PRO A 159 4.81 -18.65 -2.99
CA PRO A 159 4.45 -20.00 -2.54
C PRO A 159 3.17 -20.11 -1.71
N PHE A 160 2.71 -19.01 -1.12
CA PHE A 160 1.51 -18.96 -0.28
C PHE A 160 0.30 -18.35 -0.98
N GLU A 161 0.44 -17.89 -2.23
CA GLU A 161 -0.61 -17.30 -3.06
C GLU A 161 -1.52 -16.32 -2.26
N TYR A 162 -2.84 -16.54 -2.30
CA TYR A 162 -3.87 -15.79 -1.56
C TYR A 162 -3.88 -16.04 -0.05
N ALA A 163 -3.17 -17.06 0.46
CA ALA A 163 -3.07 -17.35 1.89
C ALA A 163 -2.04 -16.47 2.62
N THR A 164 -1.21 -15.70 1.88
CA THR A 164 -0.11 -14.90 2.43
C THR A 164 -0.47 -13.98 3.62
N PRO A 165 -1.66 -13.35 3.72
CA PRO A 165 -2.04 -12.58 4.93
C PRO A 165 -1.98 -13.40 6.24
N GLN A 166 -2.41 -14.66 6.22
CA GLN A 166 -2.35 -15.55 7.39
C GLN A 166 -0.90 -15.98 7.70
N VAL A 167 -0.09 -16.20 6.67
CA VAL A 167 1.35 -16.54 6.81
C VAL A 167 2.15 -15.33 7.34
N LEU A 168 1.69 -14.12 7.05
CA LEU A 168 2.17 -12.87 7.64
C LEU A 168 1.46 -12.50 8.95
N GLY A 169 0.69 -13.42 9.54
CA GLY A 169 0.25 -13.39 10.94
C GLY A 169 -1.15 -12.86 11.21
N TRP A 170 -1.92 -12.45 10.20
CA TRP A 170 -3.31 -12.00 10.41
C TRP A 170 -4.26 -13.18 10.59
N ASP A 171 -4.92 -13.27 11.75
CA ASP A 171 -5.96 -14.25 12.06
C ASP A 171 -7.20 -14.08 11.17
N TYR A 172 -7.45 -12.86 10.70
CA TYR A 172 -8.52 -12.53 9.78
C TYR A 172 -8.08 -11.51 8.71
N PHE A 173 -8.46 -11.76 7.46
CA PHE A 173 -8.29 -10.82 6.35
C PHE A 173 -9.61 -10.70 5.57
N TYR A 174 -9.96 -9.46 5.20
CA TYR A 174 -11.08 -9.14 4.32
C TYR A 174 -10.65 -8.00 3.39
N GLY A 175 -10.19 -8.32 2.19
CA GLY A 175 -9.53 -7.34 1.33
C GLY A 175 -9.11 -7.91 -0.02
N TRP A 176 -8.02 -7.41 -0.59
CA TRP A 176 -7.41 -7.97 -1.81
C TRP A 176 -5.88 -7.79 -1.74
N LEU A 177 -5.15 -8.68 -2.42
CA LEU A 177 -3.69 -8.72 -2.29
C LEU A 177 -2.99 -7.61 -3.08
N GLY A 178 -3.48 -7.31 -4.29
CA GLY A 178 -2.89 -6.33 -5.19
C GLY A 178 -2.93 -4.88 -4.68
N GLY A 179 -2.11 -4.02 -5.28
CA GLY A 179 -1.95 -2.64 -4.81
C GLY A 179 -3.02 -1.64 -5.19
N LEU A 180 -3.89 -2.01 -6.13
CA LEU A 180 -4.66 -1.06 -6.91
C LEU A 180 -6.09 -1.56 -7.07
N PRO A 181 -7.09 -0.67 -7.03
CA PRO A 181 -8.37 -0.96 -7.67
C PRO A 181 -8.16 -1.18 -9.18
N ALA A 182 -8.93 -2.09 -9.77
CA ALA A 182 -8.92 -2.28 -11.22
C ALA A 182 -9.43 -1.03 -11.95
N SER A 183 -9.11 -0.90 -13.25
CA SER A 183 -9.56 0.23 -14.08
C SER A 183 -11.07 0.42 -14.08
N ILE A 184 -11.53 1.65 -14.35
CA ILE A 184 -12.95 2.00 -14.38
C ILE A 184 -13.66 1.30 -15.57
N ASP A 185 -14.75 0.57 -15.31
CA ASP A 185 -15.57 -0.02 -16.39
C ASP A 185 -16.38 1.07 -17.11
N THR A 186 -15.77 1.66 -18.12
CA THR A 186 -16.38 2.71 -18.95
C THR A 186 -17.58 2.25 -19.81
N THR A 187 -17.99 0.97 -19.71
CA THR A 187 -19.28 0.49 -20.23
C THR A 187 -20.43 0.60 -19.21
N ALA A 188 -20.12 0.89 -17.95
CA ALA A 188 -21.02 0.84 -16.79
C ALA A 188 -21.80 -0.49 -16.69
N GLY A 189 -21.09 -1.62 -16.57
CA GLY A 189 -21.69 -2.96 -16.44
C GLY A 189 -22.27 -3.50 -17.75
N GLY A 190 -21.67 -3.16 -18.89
CA GLY A 190 -22.09 -3.59 -20.23
C GLY A 190 -23.25 -2.78 -20.84
N VAL A 191 -23.69 -1.70 -20.19
CA VAL A 191 -24.81 -0.85 -20.62
C VAL A 191 -24.50 -0.05 -21.91
N ALA A 192 -23.24 0.29 -22.15
CA ALA A 192 -22.80 1.02 -23.35
C ALA A 192 -21.46 0.50 -23.92
N ALA A 193 -20.95 1.16 -24.96
CA ALA A 193 -19.64 0.86 -25.52
C ALA A 193 -18.51 1.33 -24.58
N VAL A 194 -17.33 0.72 -24.70
CA VAL A 194 -16.11 1.15 -23.98
C VAL A 194 -15.83 2.63 -24.27
N GLY A 195 -15.47 3.39 -23.23
CA GLY A 195 -15.23 4.83 -23.29
C GLY A 195 -16.49 5.72 -23.21
N THR A 196 -17.69 5.15 -23.01
CA THR A 196 -18.93 5.95 -22.91
C THR A 196 -19.05 6.64 -21.54
N TYR A 197 -18.90 5.89 -20.45
CA TYR A 197 -19.15 6.37 -19.09
C TYR A 197 -17.84 6.53 -18.31
N GLN A 198 -17.22 7.70 -18.42
CA GLN A 198 -15.85 7.98 -17.96
C GLN A 198 -15.61 7.81 -16.44
N CYS A 199 -16.68 7.77 -15.63
CA CYS A 199 -16.63 7.50 -14.19
C CYS A 199 -17.20 6.12 -13.78
N GLY A 200 -17.52 5.25 -14.74
CA GLY A 200 -18.01 3.88 -14.48
C GLY A 200 -19.49 3.74 -14.16
N TYR A 201 -20.27 4.83 -14.25
CA TYR A 201 -21.71 4.85 -14.02
C TYR A 201 -22.41 5.82 -14.99
N VAL A 202 -23.73 5.66 -15.15
CA VAL A 202 -24.56 6.56 -15.97
C VAL A 202 -24.76 7.91 -15.24
N PRO A 203 -24.29 9.04 -15.78
CA PRO A 203 -24.40 10.36 -15.14
C PRO A 203 -25.81 10.97 -15.36
N THR A 204 -26.09 12.17 -14.82
CA THR A 204 -27.37 12.84 -15.06
C THR A 204 -27.49 13.35 -16.51
N LEU A 205 -28.69 13.71 -16.96
CA LEU A 205 -28.89 14.39 -18.25
C LEU A 205 -28.35 15.83 -18.28
N ALA A 206 -28.01 16.42 -17.12
CA ALA A 206 -27.32 17.70 -17.04
C ALA A 206 -25.81 17.57 -17.27
N ASP A 207 -25.24 16.43 -16.87
CA ASP A 207 -23.82 16.09 -16.96
C ASP A 207 -23.44 15.56 -18.35
N ASP A 208 -24.21 14.59 -18.87
CA ASP A 208 -24.11 14.11 -20.25
C ASP A 208 -25.50 14.19 -20.94
N PRO A 209 -25.76 15.25 -21.72
CA PRO A 209 -27.00 15.40 -22.48
C PRO A 209 -27.22 14.39 -23.63
N VAL A 210 -26.28 13.47 -23.87
CA VAL A 210 -26.32 12.47 -24.96
C VAL A 210 -26.52 11.05 -24.40
N HIS A 211 -25.80 10.67 -23.34
CA HIS A 211 -25.85 9.31 -22.75
C HIS A 211 -26.35 9.27 -21.30
N GLY A 212 -26.53 10.41 -20.63
CA GLY A 212 -27.00 10.47 -19.25
C GLY A 212 -28.46 10.04 -19.07
N ALA A 213 -28.85 9.79 -17.81
CA ALA A 213 -30.22 9.45 -17.46
C ALA A 213 -30.58 9.88 -16.03
N ASP A 214 -31.69 10.60 -15.89
CA ASP A 214 -32.21 11.01 -14.58
C ASP A 214 -33.06 9.93 -13.89
N SER A 215 -33.26 8.77 -14.54
CA SER A 215 -33.91 7.58 -13.98
C SER A 215 -33.59 6.31 -14.77
N GLY A 216 -33.81 5.16 -14.13
CA GLY A 216 -33.66 3.85 -14.77
C GLY A 216 -33.91 2.67 -13.83
N ALA A 217 -33.78 1.48 -14.38
CA ALA A 217 -33.92 0.22 -13.66
C ALA A 217 -32.54 -0.23 -13.15
N CYS A 218 -32.33 -0.15 -11.84
CA CYS A 218 -31.14 -0.66 -11.18
C CYS A 218 -31.29 -2.16 -10.93
N TYR A 219 -30.53 -2.98 -11.66
CA TYR A 219 -30.48 -4.42 -11.42
C TYR A 219 -29.28 -4.72 -10.52
N THR A 220 -29.47 -5.52 -9.47
CA THR A 220 -28.38 -6.25 -8.81
C THR A 220 -28.47 -7.73 -9.22
N PRO A 221 -27.51 -8.60 -8.83
CA PRO A 221 -27.58 -10.04 -9.07
C PRO A 221 -28.84 -10.74 -8.52
N SER A 222 -29.60 -10.10 -7.62
CA SER A 222 -30.74 -10.72 -6.90
C SER A 222 -32.06 -9.94 -6.97
N GLN A 223 -32.06 -8.66 -7.34
CA GLN A 223 -33.25 -7.80 -7.33
C GLN A 223 -33.18 -6.69 -8.39
N CYS A 224 -34.31 -6.03 -8.65
CA CYS A 224 -34.37 -4.80 -9.44
C CYS A 224 -35.12 -3.71 -8.67
N THR A 225 -34.60 -2.48 -8.67
CA THR A 225 -35.25 -1.29 -8.12
C THR A 225 -35.28 -0.16 -9.16
N GLU A 226 -36.37 0.60 -9.22
CA GLU A 226 -36.44 1.79 -10.08
C GLU A 226 -35.87 2.99 -9.31
N LEU A 227 -34.82 3.60 -9.86
CA LEU A 227 -34.11 4.74 -9.25
C LEU A 227 -34.26 5.99 -10.12
N ALA A 228 -34.13 7.15 -9.47
CA ALA A 228 -34.10 8.47 -10.10
C ALA A 228 -33.06 9.36 -9.42
N THR A 229 -32.54 10.37 -10.13
CA THR A 229 -31.63 11.38 -9.56
C THR A 229 -32.24 11.98 -8.31
N ASN A 230 -31.54 11.88 -7.18
CA ASN A 230 -32.12 12.18 -5.87
C ASN A 230 -32.09 13.68 -5.54
N SER A 231 -32.64 14.07 -4.39
CA SER A 231 -32.69 15.48 -3.96
C SER A 231 -31.33 16.10 -3.61
N GLN A 232 -30.26 15.31 -3.56
CA GLN A 232 -28.87 15.77 -3.44
C GLN A 232 -28.20 15.93 -4.81
N GLY A 233 -28.90 15.67 -5.93
CA GLY A 233 -28.36 15.76 -7.30
C GLY A 233 -27.55 14.55 -7.76
N GLU A 234 -27.43 13.52 -6.92
CA GLU A 234 -26.69 12.30 -7.22
C GLU A 234 -27.42 11.48 -8.29
N SER A 235 -26.72 11.06 -9.36
CA SER A 235 -27.35 10.38 -10.49
C SER A 235 -27.93 9.02 -10.09
N ALA A 236 -28.97 8.57 -10.82
CA ALA A 236 -29.50 7.23 -10.66
C ALA A 236 -28.43 6.13 -10.90
N GLY A 237 -27.43 6.41 -11.74
CA GLY A 237 -26.32 5.50 -12.02
C GLY A 237 -25.37 5.34 -10.83
N LEU A 238 -24.96 6.44 -10.20
CA LEU A 238 -24.09 6.40 -9.02
C LEU A 238 -24.81 5.78 -7.81
N GLN A 239 -26.08 6.14 -7.60
CA GLN A 239 -26.94 5.52 -6.58
C GLN A 239 -27.05 3.99 -6.78
N CYS A 240 -27.16 3.53 -8.03
CA CYS A 240 -27.25 2.11 -8.34
C CYS A 240 -25.92 1.39 -8.10
N LEU A 241 -24.81 1.95 -8.58
CA LEU A 241 -23.46 1.39 -8.44
C LEU A 241 -23.05 1.32 -6.95
N SER A 242 -23.43 2.32 -6.15
CA SER A 242 -23.26 2.33 -4.68
C SER A 242 -24.02 1.22 -3.97
N GLN A 243 -25.13 0.76 -4.54
CA GLN A 243 -25.91 -0.40 -4.09
C GLN A 243 -25.45 -1.72 -4.74
N GLY A 244 -24.26 -1.73 -5.36
CA GLY A 244 -23.66 -2.86 -6.07
C GLY A 244 -24.38 -3.27 -7.37
N GLY A 245 -25.31 -2.45 -7.87
CA GLY A 245 -26.08 -2.72 -9.08
C GLY A 245 -25.48 -2.18 -10.37
N VAL A 246 -26.24 -2.36 -11.46
CA VAL A 246 -26.01 -1.80 -12.79
C VAL A 246 -27.29 -1.10 -13.24
N LEU A 247 -27.23 0.19 -13.59
CA LEU A 247 -28.39 0.96 -14.02
C LEU A 247 -28.63 0.78 -15.53
N VAL A 248 -29.79 0.25 -15.89
CA VAL A 248 -30.30 0.30 -17.26
C VAL A 248 -31.10 1.59 -17.44
N PRO A 249 -30.59 2.58 -18.20
CA PRO A 249 -31.14 3.94 -18.24
C PRO A 249 -32.53 4.00 -18.89
N GLN A 250 -33.39 4.84 -18.34
CA GLN A 250 -34.72 5.16 -18.86
C GLN A 250 -35.67 3.94 -19.03
N GLN A 251 -35.38 2.83 -18.35
CA GLN A 251 -36.21 1.62 -18.30
C GLN A 251 -36.92 1.45 -16.95
N ALA A 252 -38.01 0.68 -16.99
CA ALA A 252 -38.68 0.13 -15.81
C ALA A 252 -38.08 -1.24 -15.43
N CYS A 253 -38.31 -1.70 -14.21
CA CYS A 253 -37.85 -3.03 -13.78
C CYS A 253 -38.63 -4.16 -14.47
N THR A 254 -37.94 -5.28 -14.72
CA THR A 254 -38.53 -6.49 -15.32
C THR A 254 -38.08 -7.74 -14.57
N ASP A 255 -38.82 -8.84 -14.72
CA ASP A 255 -38.55 -10.12 -14.03
C ASP A 255 -37.23 -10.80 -14.46
N THR A 256 -36.50 -10.25 -15.44
CA THR A 256 -35.28 -10.82 -16.01
C THR A 256 -34.21 -9.74 -16.21
N VAL A 257 -33.02 -9.95 -15.66
CA VAL A 257 -31.84 -9.12 -15.96
C VAL A 257 -31.59 -9.12 -17.48
N PRO A 258 -31.43 -7.96 -18.15
CA PRO A 258 -31.12 -7.91 -19.58
C PRO A 258 -29.76 -8.53 -19.91
N GLU A 259 -29.66 -9.25 -21.03
CA GLU A 259 -28.47 -10.03 -21.44
C GLU A 259 -27.17 -9.22 -21.56
N PHE A 260 -27.26 -7.90 -21.76
CA PHE A 260 -26.10 -6.99 -21.82
C PHE A 260 -25.62 -6.49 -20.45
N VAL A 261 -26.38 -6.72 -19.36
CA VAL A 261 -25.96 -6.35 -18.00
C VAL A 261 -24.99 -7.39 -17.48
N VAL A 262 -23.73 -6.99 -17.27
CA VAL A 262 -22.64 -7.86 -16.81
C VAL A 262 -22.22 -7.46 -15.41
N PHE A 263 -22.56 -8.29 -14.43
CA PHE A 263 -22.08 -8.14 -13.05
C PHE A 263 -20.63 -8.59 -12.88
N ASP A 264 -20.17 -9.54 -13.69
CA ASP A 264 -18.83 -10.13 -13.63
C ASP A 264 -17.77 -9.22 -14.30
N ARG A 265 -17.66 -7.98 -13.79
CA ARG A 265 -16.75 -6.92 -14.21
C ARG A 265 -16.37 -6.05 -13.02
N GLU A 266 -15.08 -5.81 -12.85
CA GLU A 266 -14.58 -4.84 -11.87
C GLU A 266 -14.84 -3.40 -12.35
N ASN A 267 -14.86 -2.47 -11.40
CA ASN A 267 -15.14 -1.05 -11.61
C ASN A 267 -14.54 -0.24 -10.45
N ALA A 268 -13.21 -0.14 -10.45
CA ALA A 268 -12.38 0.59 -9.48
C ALA A 268 -12.86 0.51 -8.01
N HIS A 269 -13.51 1.57 -7.52
CA HIS A 269 -13.90 1.70 -6.11
C HIS A 269 -15.29 1.16 -5.78
N TYR A 270 -15.97 0.51 -6.73
CA TYR A 270 -17.34 -0.01 -6.53
C TYR A 270 -17.54 -1.51 -6.82
N VAL A 271 -16.67 -2.13 -7.61
CA VAL A 271 -16.64 -3.58 -7.82
C VAL A 271 -15.19 -4.02 -7.96
N SER A 272 -14.79 -5.04 -7.21
CA SER A 272 -13.43 -5.59 -7.29
C SER A 272 -13.37 -7.04 -6.85
N GLU A 273 -12.23 -7.69 -7.08
CA GLU A 273 -11.88 -8.87 -6.28
C GLU A 273 -11.99 -8.56 -4.77
N LEU A 274 -12.49 -9.56 -4.03
CA LEU A 274 -12.49 -9.64 -2.59
C LEU A 274 -12.01 -11.04 -2.20
N VAL A 275 -11.11 -11.09 -1.23
CA VAL A 275 -10.49 -12.29 -0.68
C VAL A 275 -10.69 -12.25 0.83
N ILE A 276 -11.17 -13.37 1.38
CA ILE A 276 -11.32 -13.58 2.82
C ILE A 276 -10.36 -14.70 3.21
N ASN A 277 -9.59 -14.51 4.28
CA ASN A 277 -8.68 -15.52 4.81
C ASN A 277 -8.89 -15.61 6.33
N ASP A 278 -9.15 -16.82 6.83
CA ASP A 278 -9.35 -17.10 8.25
C ASP A 278 -8.93 -18.54 8.61
N ALA A 279 -9.19 -18.97 9.84
CA ALA A 279 -8.85 -20.33 10.31
C ALA A 279 -9.56 -21.49 9.56
N SER A 280 -10.50 -21.21 8.66
CA SER A 280 -11.12 -22.18 7.73
C SER A 280 -10.44 -22.24 6.36
N GLY A 281 -9.58 -21.27 6.03
CA GLY A 281 -8.84 -21.17 4.78
C GLY A 281 -9.14 -19.88 4.00
N VAL A 282 -8.97 -19.94 2.68
CA VAL A 282 -9.15 -18.79 1.77
C VAL A 282 -10.44 -18.92 0.96
N GLU A 283 -11.29 -17.90 1.01
CA GLU A 283 -12.38 -17.69 0.04
C GLU A 283 -11.99 -16.56 -0.93
N ARG A 284 -11.97 -16.86 -2.24
CA ARG A 284 -12.02 -15.82 -3.28
C ARG A 284 -13.49 -15.56 -3.63
N VAL A 285 -13.98 -14.39 -3.25
CA VAL A 285 -15.37 -13.99 -3.42
C VAL A 285 -15.62 -13.58 -4.89
N PRO A 286 -16.57 -14.21 -5.61
CA PRO A 286 -16.85 -13.84 -7.00
C PRO A 286 -17.34 -12.39 -7.12
N LEU A 287 -17.01 -11.71 -8.23
CA LEU A 287 -17.47 -10.33 -8.50
C LEU A 287 -19.00 -10.17 -8.52
N THR A 288 -19.74 -11.28 -8.64
CA THR A 288 -21.21 -11.33 -8.63
C THR A 288 -21.82 -11.47 -7.23
N ASP A 289 -21.02 -11.62 -6.17
CA ASP A 289 -21.45 -11.57 -4.78
C ASP A 289 -21.53 -10.11 -4.30
N MET A 290 -22.55 -9.76 -3.50
CA MET A 290 -22.73 -8.41 -2.99
C MET A 290 -21.62 -7.95 -2.02
N ARG A 291 -20.90 -8.88 -1.39
CA ARG A 291 -19.80 -8.58 -0.44
C ARG A 291 -18.66 -7.76 -1.05
N GLY A 292 -18.44 -7.88 -2.36
CA GLY A 292 -17.44 -7.12 -3.13
C GLY A 292 -18.04 -6.02 -4.01
N ARG A 293 -19.26 -5.53 -3.71
CA ARG A 293 -20.00 -4.58 -4.57
C ARG A 293 -20.64 -3.45 -3.77
N GLY A 294 -20.13 -2.23 -3.97
CA GLY A 294 -20.42 -1.05 -3.16
C GLY A 294 -19.13 -0.24 -2.96
N TYR A 295 -19.22 0.98 -2.42
CA TYR A 295 -18.03 1.84 -2.32
C TYR A 295 -17.00 1.26 -1.34
N ARG A 296 -15.75 1.06 -1.81
CA ARG A 296 -14.68 0.34 -1.09
C ARG A 296 -14.52 0.79 0.36
N SER A 297 -14.43 2.08 0.64
CA SER A 297 -14.21 2.57 2.01
C SER A 297 -15.39 2.30 2.95
N VAL A 298 -16.60 2.07 2.44
CA VAL A 298 -17.73 1.55 3.25
C VAL A 298 -17.54 0.06 3.52
N ILE A 299 -17.21 -0.73 2.49
CA ILE A 299 -16.98 -2.18 2.63
C ILE A 299 -15.84 -2.47 3.64
N GLU A 300 -14.73 -1.73 3.52
CA GLU A 300 -13.55 -1.81 4.40
C GLU A 300 -13.94 -1.49 5.87
N ALA A 301 -14.67 -0.40 6.09
CA ALA A 301 -15.10 0.02 7.42
C ALA A 301 -16.21 -0.86 8.03
N GLU A 302 -17.18 -1.34 7.24
CA GLU A 302 -18.25 -2.22 7.71
C GLU A 302 -17.73 -3.62 8.06
N ALA A 303 -16.77 -4.15 7.30
CA ALA A 303 -16.11 -5.42 7.63
C ALA A 303 -15.33 -5.32 8.95
N ALA A 304 -14.54 -4.26 9.13
CA ALA A 304 -13.83 -3.98 10.39
C ALA A 304 -14.81 -3.81 11.57
N THR A 305 -15.87 -3.02 11.40
CA THR A 305 -16.95 -2.83 12.39
C THR A 305 -17.59 -4.16 12.79
N THR A 306 -17.86 -5.02 11.80
CA THR A 306 -18.49 -6.33 12.00
C THR A 306 -17.58 -7.29 12.77
N TRP A 307 -16.28 -7.26 12.50
CA TRP A 307 -15.29 -8.08 13.21
C TRP A 307 -15.03 -7.58 14.64
N ILE A 308 -14.85 -6.27 14.84
CA ILE A 308 -14.65 -5.65 16.17
C ILE A 308 -15.84 -5.94 17.09
N ASN A 309 -17.08 -5.77 16.60
CA ASN A 309 -18.29 -6.02 17.39
C ASN A 309 -18.56 -7.53 17.67
N GLN A 310 -17.70 -8.44 17.20
CA GLN A 310 -17.73 -9.86 17.57
C GLN A 310 -16.68 -10.25 18.63
N ARG A 311 -15.77 -9.33 19.02
CA ARG A 311 -14.80 -9.62 20.09
C ARG A 311 -15.51 -9.72 21.44
N ASP A 312 -15.03 -10.61 22.31
CA ASP A 312 -15.71 -10.89 23.59
C ASP A 312 -15.34 -9.92 24.73
N GLY A 313 -14.32 -9.07 24.50
CA GLY A 313 -13.82 -8.08 25.45
C GLY A 313 -12.82 -8.60 26.49
N ASN A 314 -12.41 -9.87 26.42
CA ASN A 314 -11.41 -10.49 27.32
C ASN A 314 -10.07 -10.77 26.63
N GLN A 315 -9.95 -10.47 25.34
CA GLN A 315 -8.72 -10.58 24.55
C GLN A 315 -8.47 -9.24 23.83
N PRO A 316 -7.23 -8.71 23.84
CA PRO A 316 -6.91 -7.50 23.08
C PRO A 316 -6.94 -7.80 21.57
N TRP A 317 -7.25 -6.80 20.75
CA TRP A 317 -7.30 -6.96 19.29
C TRP A 317 -6.61 -5.83 18.54
N MET A 318 -6.08 -6.16 17.36
CA MET A 318 -5.63 -5.19 16.35
C MET A 318 -6.57 -5.26 15.13
N ALA A 319 -7.08 -4.11 14.71
CA ALA A 319 -7.79 -3.95 13.44
C ALA A 319 -7.01 -2.99 12.53
N THR A 320 -6.34 -3.54 11.51
CA THR A 320 -5.69 -2.76 10.45
C THR A 320 -6.72 -2.40 9.39
N LEU A 321 -7.31 -1.20 9.50
CA LEU A 321 -8.19 -0.59 8.53
C LEU A 321 -7.34 0.06 7.44
N SER A 322 -7.08 -0.69 6.37
CA SER A 322 -6.20 -0.33 5.28
C SER A 322 -7.01 0.18 4.10
N PHE A 323 -7.42 1.45 4.14
CA PHE A 323 -8.23 2.03 3.08
C PHE A 323 -7.49 2.01 1.73
N SER A 324 -8.26 1.88 0.65
CA SER A 324 -7.78 2.09 -0.74
C SER A 324 -8.07 3.49 -1.29
N SER A 325 -8.91 4.27 -0.61
CA SER A 325 -9.01 5.70 -0.89
C SER A 325 -7.80 6.43 -0.29
N ALA A 326 -7.23 7.44 -0.96
CA ALA A 326 -7.73 8.13 -2.14
C ALA A 326 -7.00 7.75 -3.46
N HIS A 327 -6.48 6.52 -3.56
CA HIS A 327 -5.68 6.05 -4.70
C HIS A 327 -6.46 6.05 -6.03
N THR A 328 -5.75 6.27 -7.14
CA THR A 328 -6.25 6.06 -8.50
C THR A 328 -6.75 4.61 -8.72
N PRO A 329 -7.74 4.38 -9.61
CA PRO A 329 -8.46 5.37 -10.43
C PRO A 329 -9.35 6.30 -9.59
N LEU A 330 -9.33 7.59 -9.87
CA LEU A 330 -10.13 8.56 -9.11
C LEU A 330 -11.62 8.39 -9.43
N GLN A 331 -12.46 8.17 -8.42
CA GLN A 331 -13.88 7.91 -8.62
C GLN A 331 -14.71 8.57 -7.51
N PRO A 332 -15.80 9.29 -7.82
CA PRO A 332 -16.57 10.01 -6.81
C PRO A 332 -17.22 9.03 -5.80
N PRO A 333 -17.14 9.31 -4.49
CA PRO A 333 -17.92 8.59 -3.48
C PRO A 333 -19.42 8.84 -3.62
N PRO A 334 -20.27 8.03 -2.94
CA PRO A 334 -21.68 8.32 -2.79
C PRO A 334 -21.88 9.64 -2.03
N ALA A 335 -22.87 10.45 -2.42
CA ALA A 335 -23.16 11.75 -1.79
C ALA A 335 -23.52 11.65 -0.30
N ALA A 336 -23.96 10.46 0.15
CA ALA A 336 -24.19 10.15 1.56
C ALA A 336 -22.92 10.17 2.43
N LEU A 337 -21.72 10.05 1.83
CA LEU A 337 -20.43 10.15 2.53
C LEU A 337 -19.81 11.56 2.46
N LEU A 338 -20.52 12.54 1.88
CA LEU A 338 -19.98 13.86 1.56
C LEU A 338 -20.79 14.98 2.25
N PRO A 339 -20.74 15.08 3.60
CA PRO A 339 -21.52 16.05 4.37
C PRO A 339 -21.25 17.52 4.02
N SER A 340 -20.06 17.85 3.48
CA SER A 340 -19.74 19.18 2.95
C SER A 340 -20.46 19.52 1.63
N GLN A 341 -21.04 18.49 0.98
CA GLN A 341 -21.67 18.56 -0.34
C GLN A 341 -20.67 18.91 -1.47
N SER A 342 -19.41 18.46 -1.30
CA SER A 342 -18.31 18.56 -2.26
C SER A 342 -18.65 18.02 -3.64
N HIS A 343 -19.55 17.02 -3.73
CA HIS A 343 -20.01 16.42 -4.99
C HIS A 343 -20.61 17.43 -5.98
N PHE A 344 -21.24 18.52 -5.51
CA PHE A 344 -21.75 19.59 -6.38
C PHE A 344 -20.65 20.39 -7.12
N GLN A 345 -19.37 20.15 -6.79
CA GLN A 345 -18.23 20.80 -7.44
C GLN A 345 -17.50 19.89 -8.44
N LEU A 346 -17.93 18.64 -8.59
CA LEU A 346 -17.31 17.66 -9.48
C LEU A 346 -17.86 17.79 -10.90
N ALA A 347 -16.97 17.67 -11.89
CA ALA A 347 -17.34 17.45 -13.28
C ALA A 347 -17.36 15.92 -13.57
N PRO A 348 -18.19 15.45 -14.53
CA PRO A 348 -18.41 14.03 -14.83
C PRO A 348 -17.25 13.37 -15.61
N GLN A 349 -16.00 13.70 -15.28
CA GLN A 349 -14.79 13.19 -15.92
C GLN A 349 -13.79 12.73 -14.86
N CYS A 350 -13.55 11.42 -14.81
CA CYS A 350 -12.74 10.77 -13.78
C CYS A 350 -11.31 10.43 -14.24
N GLN A 351 -11.08 10.17 -15.53
CA GLN A 351 -9.71 10.01 -16.06
C GLN A 351 -8.89 11.28 -15.85
N ILE A 352 -7.59 11.12 -15.56
CA ILE A 352 -6.64 12.22 -15.39
C ILE A 352 -6.08 12.64 -16.75
N THR A 353 -6.14 13.92 -17.09
CA THR A 353 -5.66 14.47 -18.37
C THR A 353 -5.05 15.86 -18.21
N ASP A 354 -4.13 16.22 -19.11
CA ASP A 354 -3.55 17.56 -19.16
C ASP A 354 -4.64 18.64 -19.24
N GLY A 355 -4.72 19.45 -18.19
CA GLY A 355 -5.69 20.53 -18.05
C GLY A 355 -6.92 20.22 -17.18
N ASN A 356 -7.12 18.97 -16.71
CA ASN A 356 -8.26 18.63 -15.85
C ASN A 356 -7.94 18.45 -14.35
N PHE A 357 -6.67 18.63 -13.93
CA PHE A 357 -6.20 18.38 -12.54
C PHE A 357 -7.02 19.08 -11.43
N ILE A 358 -7.72 20.19 -11.72
CA ILE A 358 -8.65 20.82 -10.77
C ILE A 358 -9.80 19.87 -10.41
N ASN A 359 -10.32 19.09 -11.36
CA ASN A 359 -11.34 18.08 -11.10
C ASN A 359 -10.73 16.86 -10.39
N SER A 360 -9.56 16.38 -10.83
CA SER A 360 -8.85 15.27 -10.18
C SER A 360 -8.63 15.53 -8.68
N ARG A 361 -8.19 16.75 -8.34
CA ARG A 361 -8.03 17.21 -6.95
C ARG A 361 -9.34 17.20 -6.18
N ARG A 362 -10.44 17.68 -6.77
CA ARG A 362 -11.76 17.66 -6.11
C ARG A 362 -12.34 16.26 -5.93
N ILE A 363 -12.10 15.34 -6.87
CA ILE A 363 -12.52 13.94 -6.71
C ILE A 363 -11.69 13.30 -5.58
N SER A 364 -10.37 13.51 -5.55
CA SER A 364 -9.50 13.08 -4.45
C SER A 364 -9.93 13.69 -3.11
N ASP A 365 -10.30 14.98 -3.07
CA ASP A 365 -10.82 15.65 -1.88
C ASP A 365 -12.09 14.99 -1.35
N ALA A 366 -13.02 14.65 -2.26
CA ALA A 366 -14.23 13.92 -1.92
C ALA A 366 -13.90 12.49 -1.43
N MET A 367 -12.95 11.79 -2.05
CA MET A 367 -12.53 10.46 -1.61
C MET A 367 -11.93 10.47 -0.18
N ILE A 368 -11.19 11.52 0.18
CA ILE A 368 -10.66 11.71 1.54
C ILE A 368 -11.79 12.06 2.55
N GLU A 369 -12.76 12.91 2.16
CA GLU A 369 -13.97 13.18 2.95
C GLU A 369 -14.83 11.91 3.17
N GLY A 370 -14.93 11.07 2.14
CA GLY A 370 -15.66 9.81 2.19
C GLY A 370 -15.00 8.76 3.07
N LEU A 371 -13.66 8.74 3.09
CA LEU A 371 -12.85 7.95 4.02
C LEU A 371 -13.03 8.42 5.47
N ASP A 372 -12.96 9.72 5.74
CA ASP A 372 -13.20 10.30 7.08
C ASP A 372 -14.61 9.96 7.59
N THR A 373 -15.62 10.04 6.72
CA THR A 373 -17.01 9.67 7.05
C THR A 373 -17.18 8.16 7.27
N ALA A 374 -16.49 7.30 6.50
CA ALA A 374 -16.49 5.86 6.75
C ALA A 374 -15.82 5.49 8.08
N LEU A 375 -14.72 6.18 8.44
CA LEU A 375 -14.06 6.04 9.73
C LEU A 375 -14.97 6.51 10.88
N ALA A 376 -15.71 7.61 10.74
CA ALA A 376 -16.70 8.04 11.74
C ALA A 376 -17.76 6.97 12.01
N ASN A 377 -18.31 6.38 10.95
CA ASN A 377 -19.33 5.34 11.05
C ASN A 377 -18.82 4.13 11.84
N LEU A 378 -17.59 3.67 11.57
CA LEU A 378 -16.94 2.60 12.34
C LEU A 378 -16.78 2.98 13.80
N LEU A 379 -16.17 4.13 14.10
CA LEU A 379 -15.88 4.55 15.47
C LEU A 379 -17.14 4.69 16.33
N ILE A 380 -18.23 5.17 15.74
CA ILE A 380 -19.55 5.25 16.41
C ILE A 380 -20.17 3.85 16.56
N ALA A 381 -20.12 3.01 15.52
CA ALA A 381 -20.71 1.67 15.54
C ALA A 381 -19.97 0.66 16.44
N THR A 382 -18.72 0.93 16.81
CA THR A 382 -17.94 0.14 17.78
C THR A 382 -17.85 0.77 19.18
N GLY A 383 -18.36 2.00 19.36
CA GLY A 383 -18.33 2.71 20.64
C GLY A 383 -16.98 3.33 21.03
N ILE A 384 -16.01 3.35 20.11
CA ILE A 384 -14.74 4.08 20.26
C ILE A 384 -14.98 5.60 20.24
N ALA A 385 -16.07 6.04 19.58
CA ALA A 385 -16.56 7.41 19.61
C ALA A 385 -18.09 7.46 19.76
N THR A 386 -18.63 8.67 19.94
CA THR A 386 -20.07 8.95 19.98
C THR A 386 -20.41 10.14 19.10
N GLU A 387 -21.65 10.21 18.61
CA GLU A 387 -22.17 11.39 17.89
C GLU A 387 -22.58 12.48 18.90
N GLY A 388 -22.02 13.70 18.73
CA GLY A 388 -22.34 14.86 19.56
C GLY A 388 -22.90 16.04 18.76
N GLU A 389 -23.44 17.05 19.46
CA GLU A 389 -24.07 18.24 18.85
C GLU A 389 -23.13 19.06 17.92
N SER A 390 -21.82 18.83 18.02
CA SER A 390 -20.77 19.50 17.24
C SER A 390 -19.91 18.53 16.41
N GLY A 391 -20.43 17.34 16.10
CA GLY A 391 -19.69 16.28 15.39
C GLY A 391 -19.20 15.16 16.33
N LEU A 392 -18.28 14.33 15.82
CA LEU A 392 -17.79 13.13 16.49
C LEU A 392 -17.02 13.45 17.78
N GLN A 393 -17.35 12.75 18.86
CA GLN A 393 -16.70 12.81 20.16
C GLN A 393 -15.98 11.49 20.42
N TYR A 394 -14.67 11.48 20.18
CA TYR A 394 -13.81 10.34 20.52
C TYR A 394 -13.84 10.08 22.04
N ASN A 395 -13.88 8.82 22.44
CA ASN A 395 -13.92 8.41 23.84
C ASN A 395 -12.51 8.09 24.36
N PRO A 396 -11.85 8.95 25.16
CA PRO A 396 -10.53 8.66 25.73
C PRO A 396 -10.57 7.56 26.80
N ASP A 397 -11.75 7.24 27.36
CA ASP A 397 -11.97 6.09 28.24
C ASP A 397 -12.30 4.80 27.43
N SER A 398 -12.18 4.83 26.09
CA SER A 398 -12.21 3.59 25.30
C SER A 398 -10.87 2.87 25.41
N ASN A 399 -10.90 1.55 25.59
CA ASN A 399 -9.69 0.73 25.64
C ASN A 399 -9.11 0.48 24.24
N THR A 400 -8.98 1.54 23.42
CA THR A 400 -8.56 1.45 22.02
C THR A 400 -7.71 2.66 21.62
N VAL A 401 -6.42 2.42 21.34
CA VAL A 401 -5.55 3.39 20.69
C VAL A 401 -5.87 3.43 19.20
N VAL A 402 -6.02 4.63 18.64
CA VAL A 402 -6.24 4.88 17.21
C VAL A 402 -4.99 5.52 16.63
N VAL A 403 -4.36 4.83 15.68
CA VAL A 403 -3.18 5.31 14.94
C VAL A 403 -3.59 5.55 13.49
N ILE A 404 -3.33 6.74 12.95
CA ILE A 404 -3.69 7.12 11.57
C ILE A 404 -2.44 7.59 10.85
N VAL A 405 -2.14 6.99 9.69
CA VAL A 405 -0.92 7.27 8.91
C VAL A 405 -1.17 7.25 7.40
N GLY A 406 -0.39 7.99 6.63
CA GLY A 406 -0.28 7.80 5.17
C GLY A 406 0.83 6.80 4.82
N ASP A 407 0.65 5.95 3.81
CA ASP A 407 1.68 4.97 3.40
C ASP A 407 2.81 5.58 2.56
N ASN A 408 2.48 6.49 1.64
CA ASN A 408 3.42 7.34 0.90
C ASN A 408 2.87 8.78 0.76
N GLY A 409 3.68 9.69 0.20
CA GLY A 409 3.24 11.03 -0.17
C GLY A 409 2.16 11.03 -1.27
N SER A 410 1.57 12.19 -1.55
CA SER A 410 0.42 12.30 -2.47
C SER A 410 0.79 11.98 -3.92
N PHE A 411 -0.18 11.53 -4.71
CA PHE A 411 -0.02 11.33 -6.15
C PHE A 411 0.08 12.67 -6.90
N GLY A 412 1.06 12.81 -7.81
CA GLY A 412 1.43 14.11 -8.42
C GLY A 412 0.28 15.01 -8.92
N PRO A 413 -0.71 14.48 -9.68
CA PRO A 413 -1.90 15.22 -10.08
C PRO A 413 -2.76 15.75 -8.93
N THR A 414 -2.85 15.05 -7.79
CA THR A 414 -3.66 15.43 -6.62
C THR A 414 -2.95 16.37 -5.64
N VAL A 415 -1.62 16.53 -5.77
CA VAL A 415 -0.78 17.40 -4.91
C VAL A 415 -1.31 18.84 -4.82
N LYS A 416 -1.32 19.38 -3.60
CA LYS A 416 -1.72 20.76 -3.29
C LYS A 416 -0.52 21.71 -3.19
N LEU A 417 -0.61 22.86 -3.86
CA LEU A 417 0.39 23.92 -3.75
C LEU A 417 0.49 24.43 -2.29
N PRO A 418 1.70 24.73 -1.78
CA PRO A 418 2.95 24.94 -2.50
C PRO A 418 3.80 23.69 -2.78
N PHE A 419 3.31 22.48 -2.45
CA PHE A 419 4.05 21.24 -2.69
C PHE A 419 4.20 20.94 -4.20
N ASP A 420 5.28 20.25 -4.55
CA ASP A 420 5.68 20.00 -5.94
C ASP A 420 5.18 18.62 -6.42
N GLY A 421 4.28 18.64 -7.40
CA GLY A 421 3.67 17.45 -8.01
C GLY A 421 4.59 16.64 -8.92
N ALA A 422 5.73 17.19 -9.36
CA ALA A 422 6.77 16.45 -10.08
C ALA A 422 7.76 15.76 -9.12
N ARG A 423 7.69 16.09 -7.82
CA ARG A 423 8.53 15.55 -6.73
C ARG A 423 7.69 14.81 -5.68
N ALA A 424 6.64 14.16 -6.18
CA ALA A 424 5.56 13.49 -5.45
C ALA A 424 5.82 11.98 -5.29
N LYS A 425 4.78 11.18 -5.05
CA LYS A 425 4.84 9.70 -5.01
C LYS A 425 5.72 9.11 -6.12
N GLY A 426 6.50 8.09 -5.79
CA GLY A 426 7.51 7.50 -6.69
C GLY A 426 8.81 8.30 -6.74
N THR A 427 9.08 9.16 -5.74
CA THR A 427 10.35 9.89 -5.59
C THR A 427 10.71 10.04 -4.11
N ALA A 428 11.99 10.19 -3.79
CA ALA A 428 12.45 10.40 -2.40
C ALA A 428 12.34 11.87 -1.91
N TYR A 429 11.67 12.77 -2.65
CA TYR A 429 11.51 14.19 -2.30
C TYR A 429 10.35 14.42 -1.29
N GLN A 430 10.26 15.61 -0.66
CA GLN A 430 9.30 15.87 0.43
C GLN A 430 7.85 15.54 0.07
N THR A 431 7.36 15.92 -1.12
CA THR A 431 5.98 15.64 -1.51
C THR A 431 5.71 14.13 -1.68
N GLY A 432 6.74 13.32 -1.98
CA GLY A 432 6.62 11.87 -2.16
C GLY A 432 6.75 11.03 -0.90
N VAL A 433 7.30 11.58 0.20
CA VAL A 433 7.68 10.79 1.38
C VAL A 433 7.19 11.36 2.72
N TRP A 434 6.76 12.62 2.76
CA TRP A 434 6.29 13.27 3.99
C TRP A 434 4.80 12.98 4.20
N VAL A 435 4.48 12.21 5.23
CA VAL A 435 3.14 11.67 5.50
C VAL A 435 2.58 12.22 6.81
N PRO A 436 1.23 12.29 6.97
CA PRO A 436 0.63 12.51 8.27
C PRO A 436 0.83 11.30 9.17
N LEU A 437 1.00 11.54 10.48
CA LEU A 437 0.84 10.53 11.53
C LEU A 437 0.14 11.18 12.73
N ILE A 438 -0.93 10.54 13.20
CA ILE A 438 -1.73 10.98 14.35
C ILE A 438 -1.96 9.76 15.25
N VAL A 439 -1.80 9.95 16.56
CA VAL A 439 -2.12 8.94 17.57
C VAL A 439 -3.09 9.54 18.60
N GLY A 440 -4.24 8.92 18.78
CA GLY A 440 -5.23 9.24 19.82
C GLY A 440 -5.50 8.01 20.70
N GLY A 441 -5.69 8.19 22.00
CA GLY A 441 -5.76 7.07 22.94
C GLY A 441 -5.78 7.48 24.40
N ALA A 442 -6.07 6.51 25.27
CA ALA A 442 -5.68 6.57 26.68
C ALA A 442 -4.15 6.65 26.82
N GLY A 443 -3.66 7.16 27.95
CA GLY A 443 -2.22 7.29 28.23
C GLY A 443 -1.51 8.50 27.59
N ILE A 444 -2.19 9.27 26.73
CA ILE A 444 -1.59 10.47 26.11
C ILE A 444 -1.56 11.65 27.10
N GLU A 445 -0.35 12.11 27.43
CA GLU A 445 -0.13 13.31 28.23
C GLU A 445 -0.23 14.58 27.38
N GLN A 446 -1.01 15.55 27.86
CA GLN A 446 -1.29 16.84 27.22
C GLN A 446 -1.69 16.74 25.72
N PRO A 447 -2.88 16.18 25.39
CA PRO A 447 -3.38 16.09 24.02
C PRO A 447 -3.67 17.47 23.37
N ASP A 448 -4.00 17.46 22.08
CA ASP A 448 -4.05 18.64 21.18
C ASP A 448 -2.68 19.34 21.05
N ARG A 449 -1.61 18.54 20.98
CA ARG A 449 -0.24 19.02 20.72
C ARG A 449 0.34 18.50 19.41
N ALA A 450 1.59 18.83 19.14
CA ALA A 450 2.35 18.38 17.99
C ALA A 450 3.76 17.96 18.40
N VAL A 451 4.30 16.97 17.70
CA VAL A 451 5.71 16.55 17.74
C VAL A 451 6.35 16.99 16.43
N GLU A 452 7.38 17.83 16.54
CA GLU A 452 8.13 18.39 15.41
C GLU A 452 9.45 17.63 15.14
N HIS A 453 9.79 16.66 16.00
CA HIS A 453 10.98 15.81 15.91
C HIS A 453 10.86 14.74 14.81
N LEU A 454 12.00 14.24 14.34
CA LEU A 454 12.06 13.27 13.25
C LEU A 454 11.42 11.94 13.66
N VAL A 455 10.46 11.48 12.86
CA VAL A 455 9.81 10.16 12.96
C VAL A 455 9.79 9.49 11.58
N ASN A 456 9.95 8.17 11.54
CA ASN A 456 9.80 7.36 10.34
C ASN A 456 8.55 6.47 10.42
N THR A 457 8.05 5.94 9.30
CA THR A 457 6.98 4.94 9.34
C THR A 457 7.43 3.60 9.93
N THR A 458 8.73 3.29 9.92
CA THR A 458 9.26 2.17 10.73
C THR A 458 9.05 2.34 12.23
N ASP A 459 8.93 3.58 12.75
CA ASP A 459 8.69 3.82 14.18
C ASP A 459 7.27 3.41 14.62
N VAL A 460 6.32 3.35 13.67
CA VAL A 460 4.94 2.91 13.92
C VAL A 460 4.90 1.41 14.25
N TYR A 461 5.77 0.60 13.65
CA TYR A 461 5.99 -0.79 14.04
C TYR A 461 6.46 -0.91 15.50
N GLY A 462 7.44 -0.09 15.89
CA GLY A 462 7.96 -0.04 17.25
C GLY A 462 6.88 0.34 18.27
N LEU A 463 6.05 1.34 17.95
CA LEU A 463 4.94 1.81 18.79
C LEU A 463 3.94 0.69 19.13
N PHE A 464 3.64 -0.22 18.21
CA PHE A 464 2.75 -1.35 18.51
C PHE A 464 3.38 -2.33 19.51
N GLY A 465 4.69 -2.56 19.43
CA GLY A 465 5.44 -3.27 20.46
C GLY A 465 5.37 -2.57 21.81
N GLU A 466 5.67 -1.26 21.85
CA GLU A 466 5.62 -0.45 23.07
C GLU A 466 4.22 -0.47 23.75
N ILE A 467 3.14 -0.31 22.97
CA ILE A 467 1.74 -0.39 23.45
C ILE A 467 1.41 -1.76 24.07
N ALA A 468 1.97 -2.84 23.51
CA ALA A 468 1.78 -4.20 23.99
C ALA A 468 2.73 -4.59 25.15
N GLY A 469 3.66 -3.70 25.54
CA GLY A 469 4.69 -3.99 26.55
C GLY A 469 5.82 -4.90 26.05
N LEU A 470 6.02 -4.98 24.73
CA LEU A 470 6.96 -5.86 24.05
C LEU A 470 8.19 -5.07 23.54
N ASP A 471 9.39 -5.65 23.72
CA ASP A 471 10.61 -5.12 23.09
C ASP A 471 10.78 -5.70 21.67
N ALA A 472 10.34 -4.92 20.68
CA ALA A 472 10.47 -5.27 19.27
C ALA A 472 11.93 -5.49 18.81
N ALA A 473 12.92 -4.85 19.46
CA ALA A 473 14.33 -5.02 19.12
C ALA A 473 14.94 -6.33 19.64
N THR A 474 14.31 -6.96 20.66
CA THR A 474 14.67 -8.30 21.12
C THR A 474 13.88 -9.40 20.40
N ILE A 475 12.69 -9.10 19.85
CA ILE A 475 11.78 -10.10 19.24
C ILE A 475 11.97 -10.23 17.72
N ALA A 476 12.27 -9.14 17.01
CA ALA A 476 12.42 -9.18 15.54
C ALA A 476 13.81 -9.68 15.11
N ALA A 477 13.84 -10.61 14.14
CA ALA A 477 15.10 -11.09 13.55
C ALA A 477 15.92 -9.90 12.97
N GLY A 478 17.20 -9.82 13.34
CA GLY A 478 18.10 -8.72 12.98
C GLY A 478 17.72 -7.33 13.53
N GLY A 479 16.68 -7.21 14.37
CA GLY A 479 16.17 -5.94 14.89
C GLY A 479 15.44 -5.07 13.85
N PRO A 480 14.50 -4.21 14.27
CA PRO A 480 13.81 -3.27 13.38
C PRO A 480 14.63 -1.99 13.17
N ASP A 481 14.41 -1.31 12.04
CA ASP A 481 14.92 0.04 11.75
C ASP A 481 14.08 1.15 12.44
N SER A 482 13.45 0.83 13.59
CA SER A 482 12.50 1.66 14.32
C SER A 482 13.11 2.32 15.55
N ALA A 483 12.82 3.61 15.77
CA ALA A 483 12.89 4.25 17.07
C ALA A 483 11.54 4.11 17.80
N GLY A 484 11.54 4.28 19.13
CA GLY A 484 10.31 4.29 19.92
C GLY A 484 9.48 5.58 19.72
N LEU A 485 8.17 5.50 19.95
CA LEU A 485 7.23 6.63 19.89
C LEU A 485 6.45 6.85 21.19
N LEU A 486 6.27 5.83 22.04
CA LEU A 486 5.48 5.93 23.27
C LEU A 486 5.98 7.06 24.18
N ALA A 487 7.30 7.26 24.27
CA ALA A 487 7.90 8.36 25.03
C ALA A 487 7.43 9.75 24.56
N TYR A 488 7.14 9.94 23.26
CA TYR A 488 6.55 11.20 22.77
C TYR A 488 5.07 11.35 23.15
N LEU A 489 4.35 10.26 23.46
CA LEU A 489 2.96 10.30 23.94
C LEU A 489 2.89 10.58 25.44
N GLU A 490 3.85 10.05 26.21
CA GLU A 490 3.92 10.18 27.68
C GLU A 490 4.63 11.45 28.17
N ASP A 491 5.66 11.95 27.46
CA ASP A 491 6.39 13.16 27.85
C ASP A 491 6.34 14.25 26.75
N PRO A 492 5.56 15.33 26.93
CA PRO A 492 5.54 16.50 26.05
C PRO A 492 6.88 17.27 25.95
N THR A 493 7.90 16.90 26.72
CA THR A 493 9.27 17.44 26.69
C THR A 493 10.30 16.47 26.10
N GLN A 494 9.88 15.27 25.64
CA GLN A 494 10.73 14.28 24.99
C GLN A 494 11.42 14.88 23.74
N THR A 495 12.76 14.87 23.76
CA THR A 495 13.61 15.30 22.65
C THR A 495 13.62 14.30 21.50
N SER A 496 14.15 14.67 20.33
CA SER A 496 14.28 13.76 19.18
C SER A 496 14.96 12.44 19.57
N LEU A 497 14.31 11.32 19.23
CA LEU A 497 14.83 9.95 19.35
C LEU A 497 15.55 9.50 18.06
N ARG A 498 15.50 10.32 17.00
CA ARG A 498 16.21 10.14 15.73
C ARG A 498 17.13 11.32 15.45
N ASP A 499 18.37 11.04 15.09
CA ASP A 499 19.28 12.01 14.45
C ASP A 499 18.95 12.19 12.96
N TYR A 500 18.48 11.11 12.31
CA TYR A 500 18.23 11.06 10.86
C TYR A 500 16.91 10.37 10.50
N ASN A 501 16.36 10.77 9.36
CA ASN A 501 15.32 10.05 8.63
C ASN A 501 15.85 9.59 7.27
N PHE A 502 15.52 8.36 6.88
CA PHE A 502 15.95 7.72 5.64
C PHE A 502 14.73 7.29 4.81
N THR A 503 14.87 7.37 3.48
CA THR A 503 13.89 6.88 2.50
C THR A 503 14.63 6.30 1.30
N GLN A 504 14.12 5.20 0.73
CA GLN A 504 14.67 4.55 -0.45
C GLN A 504 13.55 4.08 -1.39
N GLY A 505 13.83 4.06 -2.69
CA GLY A 505 12.99 3.44 -3.72
C GLY A 505 13.80 3.04 -4.95
N GLY A 506 13.19 2.25 -5.84
CA GLY A 506 13.85 1.69 -7.01
C GLY A 506 13.10 0.49 -7.57
N LEU A 507 13.72 -0.26 -8.47
CA LEU A 507 13.07 -1.37 -9.18
C LEU A 507 13.09 -2.67 -8.37
N ASN A 508 11.96 -3.38 -8.34
CA ASN A 508 11.86 -4.73 -7.74
C ASN A 508 12.62 -5.78 -8.58
N ILE A 509 12.85 -6.94 -7.96
CA ILE A 509 13.42 -8.13 -8.59
C ILE A 509 12.32 -8.78 -9.45
N GLN A 510 12.62 -8.99 -10.73
CA GLN A 510 11.78 -9.71 -11.70
C GLN A 510 12.66 -10.70 -12.47
N GLN A 511 12.03 -11.73 -13.06
CA GLN A 511 12.72 -12.82 -13.79
C GLN A 511 13.82 -12.33 -14.73
N ASP A 512 15.02 -12.89 -14.63
CA ASP A 512 16.19 -12.56 -15.48
C ASP A 512 16.58 -11.06 -15.52
N GLY A 513 16.12 -10.25 -14.56
CA GLY A 513 16.28 -8.79 -14.55
C GLY A 513 15.27 -8.04 -15.42
N GLY A 514 14.16 -8.68 -15.78
CA GLY A 514 13.02 -8.11 -16.52
C GLY A 514 12.40 -6.88 -15.84
N ARG A 515 11.53 -6.17 -16.58
CA ARG A 515 10.93 -4.91 -16.15
C ARG A 515 9.48 -4.77 -16.61
N ASN A 516 8.69 -4.05 -15.82
CA ASN A 516 7.39 -3.52 -16.25
C ASN A 516 7.57 -2.63 -17.49
N GLY A 517 6.59 -2.63 -18.40
CA GLY A 517 6.62 -1.80 -19.60
C GLY A 517 6.73 -0.30 -19.28
N PRO A 518 7.38 0.53 -20.14
CA PRO A 518 7.53 1.95 -19.87
C PRO A 518 6.19 2.70 -19.91
N CYS A 519 5.91 3.45 -18.85
CA CYS A 519 4.81 4.41 -18.78
C CYS A 519 5.34 5.85 -18.85
N ALA A 520 4.87 6.61 -19.83
CA ALA A 520 5.31 7.96 -20.10
C ALA A 520 4.31 9.01 -19.56
N PHE A 521 4.74 9.81 -18.60
CA PHE A 521 4.04 11.01 -18.13
C PHE A 521 4.70 12.27 -18.70
N ALA A 522 4.00 13.40 -18.69
CA ALA A 522 4.54 14.69 -19.17
C ALA A 522 5.81 15.15 -18.43
N ALA A 523 6.03 14.69 -17.19
CA ALA A 523 7.19 15.03 -16.36
C ALA A 523 8.32 13.98 -16.37
N GLN A 524 8.01 12.69 -16.59
CA GLN A 524 8.99 11.59 -16.55
C GLN A 524 8.45 10.30 -17.18
N CYS A 525 9.34 9.40 -17.61
CA CYS A 525 9.01 8.00 -17.90
C CYS A 525 9.33 7.11 -16.68
N SER A 526 8.41 6.24 -16.27
CA SER A 526 8.56 5.33 -15.11
C SER A 526 8.16 3.88 -15.40
N HIS A 527 8.70 2.95 -14.61
CA HIS A 527 8.34 1.53 -14.57
C HIS A 527 7.45 1.16 -13.36
N THR A 528 7.19 2.10 -12.44
CA THR A 528 6.28 1.93 -11.29
C THR A 528 4.86 1.47 -11.72
N PRO A 529 4.27 1.96 -12.84
CA PRO A 529 2.98 1.45 -13.30
C PRO A 529 3.09 0.01 -13.82
N VAL A 530 2.63 -0.93 -13.00
CA VAL A 530 2.79 -2.39 -13.22
C VAL A 530 2.05 -2.94 -14.45
N SER A 531 1.16 -2.15 -15.07
CA SER A 531 0.49 -2.52 -16.32
C SER A 531 0.00 -1.29 -17.09
N LYS A 532 -0.44 -1.52 -18.34
CA LYS A 532 -1.07 -0.51 -19.21
C LYS A 532 -2.23 0.23 -18.53
N GLY A 533 -3.20 -0.49 -17.95
CA GLY A 533 -4.37 0.13 -17.33
C GLY A 533 -3.97 1.07 -16.20
N VAL A 534 -3.03 0.64 -15.35
CA VAL A 534 -2.45 1.45 -14.27
C VAL A 534 -1.75 2.69 -14.80
N CYS A 535 -1.03 2.59 -15.92
CA CYS A 535 -0.42 3.73 -16.58
C CYS A 535 -1.47 4.75 -17.05
N GLU A 536 -2.54 4.28 -17.69
CA GLU A 536 -3.59 5.11 -18.30
C GLU A 536 -4.54 5.72 -17.24
N ASP A 537 -4.90 4.99 -16.19
CA ASP A 537 -5.67 5.50 -15.03
C ASP A 537 -4.89 6.58 -14.24
N ASN A 538 -3.55 6.50 -14.26
CA ASN A 538 -2.65 7.52 -13.71
C ASN A 538 -2.42 8.71 -14.66
N GLY A 539 -3.04 8.73 -15.86
CA GLY A 539 -2.90 9.80 -16.85
C GLY A 539 -1.61 9.75 -17.67
N GLY A 540 -0.93 8.59 -17.70
CA GLY A 540 0.24 8.33 -18.53
C GLY A 540 -0.09 7.67 -19.86
N VAL A 541 0.91 7.56 -20.74
CA VAL A 541 0.85 6.85 -22.02
C VAL A 541 1.71 5.60 -21.95
N TRP A 542 1.13 4.43 -22.25
CA TRP A 542 1.85 3.15 -22.24
C TRP A 542 2.66 2.93 -23.52
N TRP A 543 3.95 2.58 -23.37
CA TRP A 543 4.85 2.21 -24.47
C TRP A 543 5.28 0.74 -24.44
N GLY A 544 4.87 -0.01 -23.42
CA GLY A 544 5.19 -1.44 -23.29
C GLY A 544 4.39 -2.34 -24.23
N VAL A 545 4.39 -3.65 -23.92
CA VAL A 545 3.57 -4.66 -24.59
C VAL A 545 2.09 -4.27 -24.58
N GLY A 546 1.42 -4.29 -25.73
CA GLY A 546 0.01 -3.92 -25.88
C GLY A 546 -0.26 -2.41 -25.98
N ALA A 547 0.76 -1.60 -26.28
CA ALA A 547 0.60 -0.19 -26.60
C ALA A 547 -0.22 0.00 -27.90
N ASP A 548 -1.31 0.77 -27.83
CA ASP A 548 -2.19 1.10 -28.96
C ASP A 548 -2.43 2.62 -29.12
N ASN A 549 -1.94 3.45 -28.20
CA ASN A 549 -2.06 4.90 -28.27
C ASN A 549 -1.45 5.43 -29.59
N PRO A 550 -2.20 6.18 -30.44
CA PRO A 550 -1.72 6.64 -31.75
C PRO A 550 -0.45 7.51 -31.72
N VAL A 551 -0.13 8.14 -30.58
CA VAL A 551 1.16 8.84 -30.42
C VAL A 551 2.30 7.81 -30.49
N VAL A 552 2.19 6.70 -29.77
CA VAL A 552 3.18 5.62 -29.76
C VAL A 552 3.19 4.87 -31.10
N THR A 553 2.03 4.42 -31.56
CA THR A 553 1.92 3.46 -32.67
C THR A 553 1.91 4.09 -34.06
N GLU A 554 1.34 5.29 -34.24
CA GLU A 554 1.30 5.98 -35.55
C GLU A 554 2.38 7.07 -35.67
N THR A 555 2.63 7.84 -34.62
CA THR A 555 3.57 8.98 -34.67
C THR A 555 5.02 8.53 -34.47
N TYR A 556 5.28 7.71 -33.44
CA TYR A 556 6.63 7.20 -33.16
C TYR A 556 6.90 5.80 -33.76
N GLN A 557 5.87 5.08 -34.23
CA GLN A 557 5.97 3.71 -34.77
C GLN A 557 6.69 2.75 -33.80
N SER A 558 6.42 2.94 -32.50
CA SER A 558 7.00 2.24 -31.37
C SER A 558 5.90 1.46 -30.61
N GLY A 559 6.20 1.00 -29.39
CA GLY A 559 5.42 0.03 -28.62
C GLY A 559 6.27 -1.20 -28.31
N GLU A 560 5.75 -2.12 -27.49
CA GLU A 560 6.44 -3.35 -27.08
C GLU A 560 7.81 -3.10 -26.40
N LEU A 561 7.98 -1.94 -25.75
CA LEU A 561 9.23 -1.56 -25.08
C LEU A 561 9.36 -2.17 -23.68
N GLU A 562 10.59 -2.32 -23.21
CA GLU A 562 10.96 -2.89 -21.91
C GLU A 562 11.53 -1.83 -20.95
N GLN A 563 12.15 -0.77 -21.47
CA GLN A 563 12.91 0.19 -20.64
C GLN A 563 12.72 1.65 -21.09
N CYS A 564 12.57 2.57 -20.14
CA CYS A 564 12.28 3.99 -20.42
C CYS A 564 13.30 4.71 -21.33
N TRP A 565 14.58 4.35 -21.33
CA TRP A 565 15.54 4.92 -22.29
C TRP A 565 15.18 4.58 -23.75
N GLN A 566 14.51 3.46 -24.00
CA GLN A 566 14.06 3.04 -25.32
C GLN A 566 12.97 3.97 -25.88
N VAL A 567 12.18 4.62 -25.01
CA VAL A 567 11.21 5.65 -25.39
C VAL A 567 11.95 6.84 -26.02
N ASN A 568 13.00 7.33 -25.35
CA ASN A 568 13.82 8.44 -25.87
C ASN A 568 14.64 8.06 -27.13
N ARG A 569 15.06 6.78 -27.25
CA ARG A 569 15.64 6.22 -28.48
C ARG A 569 14.68 6.35 -29.67
N ASP A 570 13.42 6.00 -29.49
CA ASP A 570 12.43 5.97 -30.58
C ASP A 570 11.90 7.37 -30.90
N ILE A 571 11.76 8.25 -29.91
CA ILE A 571 11.49 9.69 -30.13
C ILE A 571 12.61 10.33 -30.97
N TYR A 572 13.89 10.04 -30.66
CA TYR A 572 15.02 10.51 -31.47
C TYR A 572 15.04 9.89 -32.87
N ALA A 573 14.65 8.62 -33.02
CA ALA A 573 14.61 7.96 -34.32
C ALA A 573 13.51 8.53 -35.24
N ALA A 574 12.39 9.00 -34.68
CA ALA A 574 11.29 9.61 -35.43
C ALA A 574 11.57 11.10 -35.79
N ASP A 575 12.08 11.90 -34.84
CA ASP A 575 12.38 13.31 -35.05
C ASP A 575 13.67 13.75 -34.31
N PRO A 576 14.85 13.54 -34.93
CA PRO A 576 16.13 13.90 -34.33
C PRO A 576 16.38 15.41 -34.30
N ASP A 577 15.69 16.20 -35.15
CA ASP A 577 15.84 17.66 -35.21
C ASP A 577 15.09 18.34 -34.04
N ASN A 578 13.97 17.76 -33.57
CA ASN A 578 13.20 18.25 -32.42
C ASN A 578 13.35 17.41 -31.14
N TYR A 579 14.23 16.40 -31.10
CA TYR A 579 14.43 15.52 -29.94
C TYR A 579 14.55 16.25 -28.61
N SER A 580 15.31 17.34 -28.52
CA SER A 580 15.46 18.11 -27.26
C SER A 580 14.18 18.81 -26.77
N THR A 581 13.13 18.87 -27.60
CA THR A 581 11.79 19.36 -27.22
C THR A 581 10.84 18.20 -26.90
N ASN A 582 10.98 17.06 -27.60
CA ASN A 582 10.07 15.92 -27.52
C ASN A 582 10.51 14.85 -26.50
N LYS A 583 11.78 14.88 -26.08
CA LYS A 583 12.37 13.94 -25.11
C LYS A 583 11.63 13.99 -23.77
N ILE A 584 11.31 12.82 -23.24
CA ILE A 584 10.69 12.65 -21.93
C ILE A 584 11.82 12.48 -20.88
N PRO A 585 11.80 13.17 -19.74
CA PRO A 585 12.82 12.96 -18.71
C PRO A 585 12.83 11.49 -18.23
N PRO A 586 14.01 10.91 -17.96
CA PRO A 586 14.07 9.60 -17.32
C PRO A 586 13.58 9.71 -15.87
N GLY A 587 12.66 8.84 -15.47
CA GLY A 587 12.33 8.64 -14.06
C GLY A 587 13.41 7.81 -13.37
N TRP A 588 13.54 7.99 -12.06
CA TRP A 588 14.62 7.38 -11.28
C TRP A 588 14.38 5.88 -11.05
N THR A 589 15.40 5.07 -11.30
CA THR A 589 15.35 3.59 -11.17
C THR A 589 16.03 3.07 -9.91
N ASN A 590 16.83 3.91 -9.26
CA ASN A 590 17.30 3.74 -7.88
C ASN A 590 17.42 5.16 -7.29
N TYR A 591 16.79 5.40 -6.16
CA TYR A 591 16.75 6.73 -5.54
C TYR A 591 16.64 6.64 -4.03
N GLN A 592 17.43 7.44 -3.34
CA GLN A 592 17.58 7.38 -1.88
C GLN A 592 17.80 8.78 -1.29
N ALA A 593 17.28 9.01 -0.10
CA ALA A 593 17.45 10.26 0.62
C ALA A 593 17.69 10.03 2.11
N ILE A 594 18.45 10.94 2.70
CA ILE A 594 18.61 11.06 4.15
C ILE A 594 18.44 12.53 4.55
N ARG A 595 17.82 12.78 5.70
CA ARG A 595 17.79 14.13 6.31
C ARG A 595 18.11 14.10 7.79
N ASN A 596 18.64 15.22 8.28
CA ASN A 596 18.60 15.58 9.70
C ASN A 596 17.51 16.65 9.92
N GLU A 597 17.58 17.42 11.01
CA GLU A 597 16.57 18.43 11.33
C GLU A 597 16.48 19.56 10.27
N ASP A 598 17.61 20.07 9.76
CA ASP A 598 17.67 21.24 8.86
C ASP A 598 17.98 20.89 7.39
N TYR A 599 18.65 19.77 7.12
CA TYR A 599 19.23 19.46 5.81
C TYR A 599 18.86 18.07 5.29
N LYS A 600 18.70 17.95 3.97
CA LYS A 600 18.39 16.72 3.27
C LYS A 600 19.33 16.51 2.07
N LEU A 601 19.91 15.33 1.99
CA LEU A 601 20.69 14.83 0.85
C LEU A 601 19.81 13.87 0.06
N VAL A 602 19.77 14.03 -1.27
CA VAL A 602 19.10 13.11 -2.20
C VAL A 602 20.12 12.62 -3.22
N GLN A 603 20.11 11.32 -3.50
CA GLN A 603 20.91 10.67 -4.53
C GLN A 603 19.99 9.89 -5.45
N ASN A 604 20.11 10.12 -6.76
CA ASN A 604 19.25 9.50 -7.77
C ASN A 604 20.08 8.88 -8.91
N HIS A 605 19.62 7.77 -9.46
CA HIS A 605 20.17 7.09 -10.63
C HIS A 605 19.07 6.68 -11.62
N ALA A 606 19.34 6.83 -12.91
CA ALA A 606 18.49 6.38 -14.01
C ALA A 606 19.31 5.97 -15.24
N LEU A 607 18.67 5.26 -16.18
CA LEU A 607 19.16 5.09 -17.55
C LEU A 607 18.40 5.98 -18.52
N ASP A 608 19.11 6.61 -19.43
CA ASP A 608 18.58 7.50 -20.47
C ASP A 608 19.25 7.23 -21.82
N PHE A 609 18.76 7.81 -22.92
CA PHE A 609 19.31 7.60 -24.25
C PHE A 609 20.34 8.66 -24.64
N ASP A 610 21.54 8.20 -25.03
CA ASP A 610 22.58 9.00 -25.68
C ASP A 610 22.53 8.83 -27.22
N PRO A 611 22.13 9.88 -27.98
CA PRO A 611 22.12 9.83 -29.44
C PRO A 611 23.50 9.74 -30.09
N SER A 612 24.60 10.02 -29.36
CA SER A 612 25.96 10.02 -29.92
C SER A 612 26.57 8.61 -30.01
N SER A 613 26.24 7.72 -29.07
CA SER A 613 26.59 6.30 -29.13
C SER A 613 25.45 5.40 -29.62
N GLY A 614 24.19 5.82 -29.45
CA GLY A 614 23.00 5.01 -29.76
C GLY A 614 22.65 3.97 -28.68
N ASN A 615 23.19 4.11 -27.46
CA ASN A 615 23.04 3.18 -26.35
C ASN A 615 22.40 3.87 -25.13
N PRO A 616 21.95 3.11 -24.10
CA PRO A 616 21.68 3.69 -22.79
C PRO A 616 22.95 4.32 -22.18
N VAL A 617 22.75 5.35 -21.36
CA VAL A 617 23.77 6.01 -20.56
C VAL A 617 23.24 6.21 -19.14
N ASP A 618 24.10 6.00 -18.14
CA ASP A 618 23.79 6.28 -16.74
C ASP A 618 23.69 7.78 -16.48
N ILE A 619 22.60 8.18 -15.84
CA ILE A 619 22.37 9.53 -15.31
C ILE A 619 22.37 9.43 -13.79
N PHE A 620 23.22 10.23 -13.15
CA PHE A 620 23.29 10.36 -11.69
C PHE A 620 22.97 11.79 -11.28
N SER A 621 22.28 11.94 -10.15
CA SER A 621 22.07 13.23 -9.50
C SER A 621 22.42 13.12 -8.01
N ILE A 622 23.03 14.19 -7.49
CA ILE A 622 23.32 14.36 -6.06
C ILE A 622 22.89 15.79 -5.73
N GLU A 623 21.90 15.92 -4.86
CA GLU A 623 21.18 17.17 -4.57
C GLU A 623 21.18 17.40 -3.05
N LEU A 624 21.41 18.64 -2.61
CA LEU A 624 21.46 19.00 -1.18
C LEU A 624 20.52 20.16 -0.89
N TYR A 625 19.62 19.98 0.08
CA TYR A 625 18.55 20.92 0.41
C TYR A 625 18.63 21.37 1.86
N GLN A 626 18.25 22.63 2.10
CA GLN A 626 17.78 23.06 3.43
C GLN A 626 16.26 22.90 3.47
N VAL A 627 15.74 22.18 4.46
CA VAL A 627 14.32 21.77 4.58
C VAL A 627 13.77 22.16 5.95
N ASN A 628 12.45 22.19 6.15
CA ASN A 628 11.83 22.28 7.49
C ASN A 628 10.31 22.06 7.49
N GLN A 629 9.83 21.61 8.64
CA GLN A 629 8.43 21.32 9.01
C GLN A 629 7.65 22.54 9.56
N ARG A 630 7.92 23.75 9.06
CA ARG A 630 7.12 24.94 9.42
C ARG A 630 5.82 24.98 8.61
N ASN A 631 4.79 25.67 9.12
CA ASN A 631 3.47 25.80 8.45
C ASN A 631 3.53 26.37 7.02
N MET A 632 4.58 27.15 6.71
CA MET A 632 5.07 27.34 5.34
C MET A 632 6.44 26.68 5.27
N PRO A 633 6.53 25.43 4.76
CA PRO A 633 7.77 24.66 4.82
C PRO A 633 8.78 25.18 3.81
N THR A 634 10.08 25.01 4.09
CA THR A 634 11.06 24.96 3.00
C THR A 634 11.00 23.55 2.42
N LEU A 635 10.79 23.48 1.11
CA LEU A 635 10.66 22.26 0.32
C LEU A 635 11.89 22.05 -0.55
N ASP A 636 12.25 20.79 -0.79
CA ASP A 636 13.29 20.33 -1.71
C ASP A 636 12.87 20.46 -3.19
N THR A 637 12.61 21.68 -3.64
CA THR A 637 12.31 22.02 -5.04
C THR A 637 13.58 22.17 -5.88
N GLN A 638 13.49 22.01 -7.20
CA GLN A 638 14.65 22.11 -8.10
C GLN A 638 15.43 23.44 -7.95
N ASP A 639 14.74 24.58 -7.79
CA ASP A 639 15.36 25.91 -7.60
C ASP A 639 16.05 26.09 -6.22
N SER A 640 15.91 25.13 -5.31
CA SER A 640 16.47 25.17 -3.94
C SER A 640 17.69 24.27 -3.71
N ASP A 641 18.17 23.56 -4.74
CA ASP A 641 19.35 22.71 -4.63
C ASP A 641 20.61 23.56 -4.40
N LEU A 642 21.24 23.36 -3.25
CA LEU A 642 22.47 24.02 -2.86
C LEU A 642 23.64 23.59 -3.75
N LEU A 643 23.58 22.40 -4.37
CA LEU A 643 24.56 21.93 -5.35
C LEU A 643 24.31 22.44 -6.77
N MET A 644 23.27 23.27 -6.99
CA MET A 644 22.99 23.99 -8.23
C MET A 644 22.91 23.09 -9.48
N GLY A 645 22.51 21.83 -9.34
CA GLY A 645 22.51 20.82 -10.41
C GLY A 645 23.90 20.37 -10.87
N GLN A 646 24.95 20.62 -10.09
CA GLN A 646 26.35 20.27 -10.40
C GLN A 646 26.89 19.12 -9.52
N GLY A 647 26.09 18.63 -8.56
CA GLY A 647 26.49 17.57 -7.63
C GLY A 647 27.76 17.94 -6.85
N GLU A 648 28.65 16.97 -6.65
CA GLU A 648 29.89 17.16 -5.87
C GLU A 648 30.80 18.28 -6.42
N ALA A 649 30.70 18.64 -7.71
CA ALA A 649 31.46 19.74 -8.30
C ALA A 649 31.04 21.14 -7.76
N ALA A 650 29.90 21.24 -7.08
CA ALA A 650 29.50 22.44 -6.35
C ALA A 650 30.10 22.55 -4.94
N LEU A 651 30.63 21.47 -4.34
CA LEU A 651 31.01 21.47 -2.92
C LEU A 651 32.07 22.53 -2.60
N GLU A 652 33.08 22.73 -3.46
CA GLU A 652 34.10 23.78 -3.28
C GLU A 652 33.53 25.22 -3.30
N GLN A 653 32.31 25.40 -3.80
CA GLN A 653 31.61 26.69 -3.89
C GLN A 653 30.75 26.99 -2.64
N LEU A 654 30.49 25.98 -1.81
CA LEU A 654 29.71 26.08 -0.58
C LEU A 654 30.52 26.62 0.61
N SER A 655 29.82 26.97 1.69
CA SER A 655 30.47 27.24 2.99
C SER A 655 30.99 25.93 3.61
N THR A 656 32.03 26.03 4.45
CA THR A 656 32.57 24.88 5.19
C THR A 656 31.53 24.20 6.09
N GLU A 657 30.52 24.95 6.54
CA GLU A 657 29.40 24.42 7.33
C GLU A 657 28.47 23.55 6.47
N LEU A 658 28.13 23.98 5.24
CA LEU A 658 27.34 23.16 4.31
C LEU A 658 28.14 21.97 3.75
N GLN A 659 29.46 22.13 3.55
CA GLN A 659 30.36 21.01 3.21
C GLN A 659 30.36 19.94 4.31
N GLN A 660 30.32 20.35 5.59
CA GLN A 660 30.23 19.41 6.72
C GLN A 660 28.85 18.74 6.77
N GLN A 661 27.76 19.49 6.61
CA GLN A 661 26.40 18.91 6.54
C GLN A 661 26.26 17.88 5.41
N TYR A 662 26.83 18.15 4.23
CA TYR A 662 26.91 17.16 3.15
C TYR A 662 27.69 15.92 3.56
N ALA A 663 28.89 16.10 4.15
CA ALA A 663 29.76 14.99 4.53
C ALA A 663 29.13 14.10 5.61
N ASP A 664 28.47 14.69 6.61
CA ASP A 664 27.82 13.98 7.72
C ASP A 664 26.60 13.18 7.21
N LEU A 665 25.73 13.80 6.39
CA LEU A 665 24.60 13.13 5.76
C LEU A 665 25.05 12.00 4.81
N ASN A 666 26.05 12.25 3.97
CA ASN A 666 26.57 11.25 3.04
C ASN A 666 27.24 10.07 3.76
N ALA A 667 27.93 10.32 4.88
CA ALA A 667 28.50 9.27 5.72
C ALA A 667 27.41 8.44 6.43
N ALA A 668 26.35 9.07 6.94
CA ALA A 668 25.22 8.36 7.55
C ALA A 668 24.42 7.54 6.52
N LEU A 669 24.20 8.07 5.31
CA LEU A 669 23.59 7.35 4.19
C LEU A 669 24.44 6.14 3.78
N ALA A 670 25.76 6.32 3.63
CA ALA A 670 26.68 5.23 3.30
C ALA A 670 26.75 4.15 4.40
N ALA A 671 26.52 4.50 5.67
CA ALA A 671 26.44 3.55 6.77
C ALA A 671 25.15 2.70 6.69
N ILE A 672 23.99 3.31 6.45
CA ILE A 672 22.71 2.59 6.25
C ILE A 672 22.82 1.69 5.01
N MET A 673 23.32 2.20 3.89
CA MET A 673 23.49 1.43 2.66
C MET A 673 24.54 0.30 2.77
N ALA A 674 25.27 0.22 3.89
CA ALA A 674 26.20 -0.86 4.20
C ALA A 674 25.69 -1.81 5.32
N SER A 675 24.52 -1.56 5.93
CA SER A 675 24.00 -2.35 7.06
C SER A 675 23.15 -3.56 6.66
N GLN A 676 22.99 -3.83 5.36
CA GLN A 676 22.46 -5.10 4.85
C GLN A 676 23.42 -5.68 3.80
N PRO A 677 24.41 -6.51 4.20
CA PRO A 677 25.27 -7.22 3.26
C PRO A 677 24.47 -8.28 2.48
N ALA A 678 24.85 -8.56 1.23
CA ALA A 678 24.17 -9.56 0.41
C ALA A 678 24.44 -10.99 0.92
N CYS A 679 23.40 -11.65 1.44
CA CYS A 679 23.47 -13.01 1.97
C CYS A 679 22.85 -14.01 0.98
N ILE A 680 23.66 -14.58 0.07
CA ILE A 680 23.17 -15.52 -0.95
C ILE A 680 22.98 -16.90 -0.33
N GLY A 681 21.74 -17.40 -0.34
CA GLY A 681 21.37 -18.72 0.16
C GLY A 681 20.61 -18.69 1.50
N ASP A 682 20.69 -17.57 2.22
CA ASP A 682 19.86 -17.25 3.39
C ASP A 682 18.50 -16.78 2.85
N GLY A 683 17.48 -17.63 2.98
CA GLY A 683 16.11 -17.31 2.56
C GLY A 683 15.18 -17.04 3.73
N ASN A 684 15.69 -17.10 4.97
CA ASN A 684 14.92 -16.81 6.19
C ASN A 684 15.24 -15.44 6.84
N ASP A 685 16.30 -14.77 6.39
CA ASP A 685 16.88 -13.52 6.93
C ASP A 685 17.32 -13.64 8.40
N ASP A 686 17.80 -14.82 8.82
CA ASP A 686 18.42 -15.02 10.15
C ASP A 686 19.92 -14.67 10.20
N GLY A 687 20.56 -14.51 9.03
CA GLY A 687 21.96 -14.13 8.86
C GLY A 687 22.93 -15.31 8.71
N VAL A 688 22.47 -16.57 8.71
CA VAL A 688 23.33 -17.76 8.61
C VAL A 688 22.77 -18.77 7.61
N VAL A 689 23.49 -18.99 6.50
CA VAL A 689 23.14 -20.06 5.55
C VAL A 689 23.43 -21.41 6.19
N ASP A 690 22.42 -22.19 6.55
CA ASP A 690 22.61 -23.52 7.18
C ASP A 690 21.66 -24.64 6.71
N GLN A 691 21.43 -25.66 7.56
CA GLN A 691 20.50 -26.74 7.26
C GLN A 691 19.03 -26.28 7.27
N LEU A 692 18.70 -25.22 8.01
CA LEU A 692 17.34 -24.66 8.08
C LEU A 692 16.90 -24.12 6.71
N ASP A 693 17.79 -23.48 5.96
CA ASP A 693 17.52 -23.05 4.57
C ASP A 693 17.24 -24.22 3.64
N ILE A 694 18.05 -25.28 3.74
CA ILE A 694 17.88 -26.50 2.95
C ILE A 694 16.55 -27.19 3.31
N ASP A 695 16.17 -27.22 4.59
CA ASP A 695 14.92 -27.80 5.07
C ASP A 695 13.70 -26.93 4.67
N ASN A 696 13.83 -25.60 4.67
CA ASN A 696 12.83 -24.64 4.19
C ASN A 696 12.59 -24.75 2.67
N TYR A 697 13.65 -24.74 1.87
CA TYR A 697 13.60 -25.01 0.43
C TYR A 697 12.91 -26.37 0.16
N GLN A 698 13.29 -27.41 0.91
CA GLN A 698 12.67 -28.73 0.77
C GLN A 698 11.18 -28.71 1.13
N ALA A 699 10.75 -27.93 2.12
CA ALA A 699 9.33 -27.79 2.47
C ALA A 699 8.51 -27.14 1.33
N ILE A 700 9.05 -26.09 0.68
CA ILE A 700 8.40 -25.42 -0.46
C ILE A 700 8.25 -26.39 -1.64
N VAL A 701 9.32 -27.10 -2.01
CA VAL A 701 9.29 -28.08 -3.12
C VAL A 701 8.43 -29.30 -2.77
N ALA A 702 8.40 -29.73 -1.50
CA ALA A 702 7.54 -30.83 -1.04
C ALA A 702 6.04 -30.47 -1.02
N ALA A 703 5.69 -29.18 -0.86
CA ALA A 703 4.33 -28.69 -1.07
C ALA A 703 3.90 -28.73 -2.55
N GLY A 704 4.87 -28.91 -3.47
CA GLY A 704 4.64 -29.01 -4.93
C GLY A 704 4.82 -27.69 -5.67
N TRP A 705 5.24 -26.62 -4.99
CA TRP A 705 5.54 -25.33 -5.62
C TRP A 705 6.80 -25.42 -6.50
N GLN A 706 6.78 -24.70 -7.62
CA GLN A 706 7.85 -24.66 -8.63
C GLN A 706 8.11 -23.25 -9.18
N GLY A 707 7.38 -22.23 -8.71
CA GLY A 707 7.63 -20.83 -9.06
C GLY A 707 8.66 -20.19 -8.13
N SER A 708 8.77 -18.87 -8.18
CA SER A 708 9.67 -18.09 -7.34
C SER A 708 9.36 -18.25 -5.84
N SER A 709 10.38 -18.12 -4.98
CA SER A 709 10.27 -18.09 -3.52
C SER A 709 11.46 -17.30 -2.94
N TRP A 710 11.55 -17.12 -1.63
CA TRP A 710 12.77 -16.55 -1.01
C TRP A 710 14.02 -17.45 -1.19
N TYR A 711 13.84 -18.69 -1.67
CA TYR A 711 14.87 -19.63 -2.09
C TYR A 711 15.03 -19.76 -3.61
N ASP A 712 14.40 -18.89 -4.41
CA ASP A 712 14.80 -18.58 -5.78
C ASP A 712 15.96 -17.57 -5.68
N VAL A 713 17.20 -18.07 -5.75
CA VAL A 713 18.42 -17.28 -5.49
C VAL A 713 19.21 -16.99 -6.76
N ASN A 714 18.79 -17.57 -7.89
CA ASN A 714 19.29 -17.22 -9.22
C ASN A 714 18.41 -16.18 -9.95
N PHE A 715 17.18 -15.94 -9.47
CA PHE A 715 16.16 -15.04 -10.01
C PHE A 715 15.62 -15.45 -11.40
N ASP A 716 15.56 -16.76 -11.68
CA ASP A 716 14.98 -17.36 -12.89
C ASP A 716 13.46 -17.58 -12.80
N ALA A 717 12.85 -17.19 -11.67
CA ALA A 717 11.43 -17.35 -11.31
C ALA A 717 10.97 -18.78 -10.99
N GLN A 718 11.88 -19.72 -10.73
CA GLN A 718 11.58 -21.10 -10.30
C GLN A 718 12.45 -21.52 -9.13
N THR A 719 11.85 -21.94 -8.02
CA THR A 719 12.58 -22.56 -6.88
C THR A 719 12.97 -23.99 -7.25
N ASN A 720 14.25 -24.24 -7.56
CA ASN A 720 14.66 -25.50 -8.17
C ASN A 720 16.06 -26.03 -7.76
N GLU A 721 16.44 -27.17 -8.34
CA GLU A 721 17.70 -27.89 -8.06
C GLU A 721 18.97 -27.04 -8.30
N LEU A 722 18.88 -25.99 -9.13
CA LEU A 722 19.97 -25.02 -9.32
C LEU A 722 20.14 -24.11 -8.08
N ASP A 723 19.04 -23.69 -7.45
CA ASP A 723 19.06 -22.90 -6.21
C ASP A 723 19.59 -23.73 -5.05
N LEU A 724 19.15 -24.99 -4.92
CA LEU A 724 19.68 -25.90 -3.91
C LEU A 724 21.20 -26.04 -4.02
N GLN A 725 21.75 -26.11 -5.23
CA GLN A 725 23.21 -26.16 -5.44
C GLN A 725 23.94 -24.85 -5.07
N LEU A 726 23.25 -23.71 -5.10
CA LEU A 726 23.78 -22.43 -4.65
C LEU A 726 23.71 -22.30 -3.12
N ILE A 727 22.60 -22.72 -2.51
CA ILE A 727 22.39 -22.79 -1.05
C ILE A 727 23.40 -23.76 -0.42
N GLU A 728 23.50 -25.01 -0.91
CA GLU A 728 24.48 -26.00 -0.45
C GLU A 728 25.94 -25.54 -0.59
N ALA A 729 26.25 -24.71 -1.59
CA ALA A 729 27.58 -24.13 -1.77
C ALA A 729 27.87 -22.96 -0.82
N ALA A 730 26.83 -22.34 -0.25
CA ALA A 730 26.92 -21.24 0.71
C ALA A 730 26.82 -21.68 2.18
N VAL A 731 26.37 -22.91 2.49
CA VAL A 731 26.25 -23.43 3.86
C VAL A 731 27.49 -23.19 4.72
N GLY A 732 27.27 -22.62 5.91
CA GLY A 732 28.32 -22.17 6.83
C GLY A 732 28.79 -20.73 6.59
N THR A 733 28.16 -20.01 5.66
CA THR A 733 28.29 -18.56 5.55
C THR A 733 27.51 -17.91 6.69
N VAL A 734 28.21 -17.17 7.55
CA VAL A 734 27.60 -16.21 8.48
C VAL A 734 27.76 -14.85 7.84
N CYS A 735 26.66 -14.18 7.57
CA CYS A 735 26.65 -12.81 7.07
C CYS A 735 26.89 -11.84 8.23
N ASP A 736 27.61 -10.74 7.99
CA ASP A 736 27.91 -9.76 9.04
C ASP A 736 26.58 -9.19 9.58
N ALA A 737 26.42 -9.20 10.91
CA ALA A 737 25.12 -9.00 11.57
C ALA A 737 24.49 -7.61 11.32
N GLN A 738 23.16 -7.60 11.28
CA GLN A 738 22.28 -6.45 10.97
C GLN A 738 22.35 -5.27 11.95
#